data_AF-A0ABD7JPN3-F1
#
_entry.id   AF-A0ABD7JPN3-F1
#
_cell.length_a   1.000
_cell.length_b   1.000
_cell.length_c   1.000
_cell.angle_alpha   90.00
_cell.angle_beta   90.00
_cell.angle_gamma   90.00
#
_symmetry.space_group_name_H-M   'P 1'
#
loop_
_entity.id
_entity.type
_entity.pdbx_description
1 polymer ?
#
loop_
_entity_poly.entity_id
_entity_poly.type
_entity_poly.pdbx_seq_one_letter_code
_entity_poly.pdbx_strand_id
1 'polypeptide(L)'
;MEKKIGKSVVATGIAATTIISGGLTHQVHADELVESTVTAPKATEVTEKPVTAADVAVAQENAEAAKAKLDEQRSIVDTAKTEAEDAKTSVKVAEAAVETAKEVQAEATEENVAKAEAEAKTAEQEVSAKDTAVREAAAKAAKADQAVKDQANTIKASQSLVDIAETELKQAKTPLNSEEQAVATAKSQQSQAQTALDNAKAELTKAEQAASSAPQVQAEIQNKINQAKASLSQTNQAISSLEGQIPAAEQAAATAPVDLRNTTYSQFLENVRNNAANQEIRDAANNALAVYQRGQNEFGISVNSDPTSPASLENNLQALELVKAINAYRRNAGLQELLVDPYANVASQIQTIYFERNNWHMGKLIGNENVAISFDPQGAVNFWHSEKELYQKIAAQYGLPTDETQIDANAIYMRVGADVFAKIGHYVQMMDNKANAISAAYDKHPNQWVTPHGTSEVGFHHISNFDQRVNNGTLLTVAAMEQLLRAGGGRSAGSNANVTALKNQLAELKAQKVGQESAINILNAQLADAQKAAAAQIAAVEAARQKVATAENNLALTKQNVALKQEALDRATAKIAANLAPYQTNLSNAQAVLAAAKDKLAELQSAQEAAKASLTTAQEDFLAAQKTLAAAKKKVIDLQNAPQLLAEAERELAEAQLDYEAKQAILDQETATLAVLEESYNSLQANYETLLNILNQASLLYGNALNSNYRSGEDKQTLTAVKGGAAGPGAEDESKKDSDAKTAEVHANTREVKGATTGAVQAAGGSAFTDFVVNPAAQLASVATTADKAPTVPAILPNTGSEAERLAIFGMALGAAAFLGTNKRRRRDEDYN
;
A
#
# COMPACT_ATOMS: atom_id res chain seq x y z
N MET A 1 52.16 0.43 31.69
CA MET A 1 53.00 -0.76 31.40
C MET A 1 54.35 -0.25 30.94
N GLU A 2 55.44 -0.84 31.43
CA GLU A 2 56.81 -0.47 31.05
C GLU A 2 57.27 -1.19 29.78
N LYS A 3 58.23 -0.59 29.05
CA LYS A 3 59.28 -1.36 28.38
C LYS A 3 60.56 -0.54 28.24
N LYS A 4 61.57 -0.86 29.05
CA LYS A 4 62.92 -0.26 29.02
C LYS A 4 63.83 -1.06 28.10
N ILE A 5 64.41 -0.43 27.07
CA ILE A 5 65.66 -0.83 26.39
C ILE A 5 66.29 0.48 25.87
N GLY A 6 67.58 0.77 26.00
CA GLY A 6 68.67 0.11 26.73
C GLY A 6 69.86 1.09 26.85
N LYS A 7 70.76 0.91 27.83
CA LYS A 7 71.93 1.79 28.01
C LYS A 7 73.13 1.29 27.20
N SER A 8 73.96 2.21 26.72
CA SER A 8 75.38 1.97 26.43
C SER A 8 76.24 2.93 27.28
N VAL A 9 77.46 2.54 27.62
CA VAL A 9 78.23 3.08 28.75
C VAL A 9 79.74 3.07 28.44
N VAL A 10 80.37 4.24 28.59
CA VAL A 10 81.81 4.50 28.82
C VAL A 10 82.85 3.90 27.85
N ALA A 11 83.66 4.80 27.28
CA ALA A 11 85.10 4.56 27.09
C ALA A 11 85.85 5.90 27.19
N THR A 12 86.59 6.12 28.29
CA THR A 12 87.56 7.21 28.41
C THR A 12 88.95 6.61 28.27
N GLY A 13 89.80 7.18 27.41
CA GLY A 13 91.14 6.62 27.15
C GLY A 13 92.10 7.65 26.58
N ILE A 14 92.91 8.23 27.46
CA ILE A 14 94.11 8.98 27.06
C ILE A 14 95.24 7.96 26.88
N ALA A 15 95.99 8.06 25.79
CA ALA A 15 97.24 7.32 25.59
C ALA A 15 98.28 8.25 24.98
N ALA A 16 99.41 8.41 25.68
CA ALA A 16 100.59 9.12 25.20
C ALA A 16 101.78 8.17 25.25
N THR A 17 102.61 8.14 24.21
CA THR A 17 103.90 7.43 24.26
C THR A 17 104.89 8.06 23.27
N THR A 18 106.03 8.49 23.80
CA THR A 18 107.23 8.93 23.07
C THR A 18 108.06 7.71 22.65
N ILE A 19 108.82 7.77 21.53
CA ILE A 19 110.08 7.01 21.28
C ILE A 19 110.68 7.54 19.94
N ILE A 20 111.75 8.34 19.97
CA ILE A 20 113.20 8.02 19.94
C ILE A 20 113.80 8.24 18.52
N SER A 21 115.08 8.63 18.51
CA SER A 21 115.88 9.06 17.36
C SER A 21 116.54 7.91 16.57
N GLY A 22 117.07 8.23 15.38
CA GLY A 22 117.98 7.37 14.63
C GLY A 22 118.52 8.08 13.38
N GLY A 23 119.84 8.12 13.22
CA GLY A 23 120.50 8.70 12.03
C GLY A 23 121.81 7.97 11.70
N LEU A 24 122.05 7.75 10.41
CA LEU A 24 123.28 7.24 9.79
C LEU A 24 123.38 7.97 8.43
N THR A 25 124.39 8.75 8.07
CA THR A 25 125.84 8.48 7.91
C THR A 25 126.20 7.50 6.79
N HIS A 26 126.55 8.03 5.62
CA HIS A 26 127.63 7.56 4.74
C HIS A 26 128.26 8.83 4.13
N GLN A 27 129.45 9.24 4.56
CA GLN A 27 130.80 8.72 4.22
C GLN A 27 131.41 9.47 3.03
N VAL A 28 132.46 10.22 3.33
CA VAL A 28 133.40 10.80 2.35
C VAL A 28 134.30 9.68 1.82
N HIS A 29 134.61 9.73 0.52
CA HIS A 29 135.84 9.14 0.00
C HIS A 29 136.57 10.18 -0.86
N ALA A 30 137.84 10.39 -0.54
CA ALA A 30 138.80 11.11 -1.35
C ALA A 30 140.04 10.23 -1.45
N ASP A 31 140.45 9.92 -2.67
CA ASP A 31 141.63 9.17 -3.10
C ASP A 31 141.86 9.57 -4.58
N GLU A 32 143.05 9.74 -5.13
CA GLU A 32 144.41 9.82 -4.56
C GLU A 32 145.27 10.69 -5.52
N LEU A 33 146.44 11.19 -5.11
CA LEU A 33 147.37 11.85 -6.04
C LEU A 33 148.08 10.84 -6.97
N VAL A 34 148.28 11.21 -8.23
CA VAL A 34 149.37 10.68 -9.06
C VAL A 34 150.06 11.84 -9.79
N GLU A 35 151.31 12.13 -9.43
CA GLU A 35 152.19 12.97 -10.24
C GLU A 35 152.62 12.25 -11.52
N SER A 36 152.84 13.00 -12.60
CA SER A 36 153.83 12.65 -13.62
C SER A 36 154.33 13.91 -14.33
N THR A 37 155.63 13.93 -14.63
CA THR A 37 156.41 15.15 -14.86
C THR A 37 157.04 15.23 -16.24
N VAL A 38 157.36 16.46 -16.70
CA VAL A 38 158.41 16.78 -17.70
C VAL A 38 158.04 16.35 -19.16
N THR A 39 158.34 17.10 -20.23
CA THR A 39 159.52 17.93 -20.56
C THR A 39 159.16 19.09 -21.52
N ALA A 40 159.99 20.13 -21.57
CA ALA A 40 160.22 20.92 -22.79
C ALA A 40 161.62 20.60 -23.35
N PRO A 41 161.85 20.64 -24.68
CA PRO A 41 163.05 21.38 -25.12
C PRO A 41 162.99 22.05 -26.52
N LYS A 42 163.51 23.28 -26.55
CA LYS A 42 164.35 23.91 -27.61
C LYS A 42 163.77 24.22 -29.00
N ALA A 43 164.38 25.25 -29.59
CA ALA A 43 164.17 25.72 -30.97
C ALA A 43 165.37 25.35 -31.88
N THR A 44 165.12 25.29 -33.18
CA THR A 44 166.15 25.46 -34.24
C THR A 44 165.53 26.01 -35.54
N GLU A 45 165.90 27.26 -35.80
CA GLU A 45 166.17 27.98 -37.06
C GLU A 45 166.29 27.22 -38.42
N VAL A 46 166.15 28.00 -39.51
CA VAL A 46 166.69 27.84 -40.90
C VAL A 46 165.79 27.28 -42.05
N THR A 47 165.90 28.00 -43.19
CA THR A 47 165.56 27.69 -44.60
C THR A 47 164.15 27.87 -45.16
N GLU A 48 164.12 28.38 -46.40
CA GLU A 48 162.97 28.87 -47.14
C GLU A 48 162.17 27.76 -47.86
N LYS A 49 160.85 27.91 -47.87
CA LYS A 49 159.93 27.33 -48.85
C LYS A 49 158.89 28.38 -49.24
N PRO A 50 158.42 28.42 -50.50
CA PRO A 50 157.39 29.38 -50.90
C PRO A 50 156.04 29.04 -50.24
N VAL A 51 155.36 30.09 -49.75
CA VAL A 51 154.00 30.01 -49.15
C VAL A 51 152.98 29.53 -50.20
N THR A 52 152.02 28.72 -49.78
CA THR A 52 151.01 28.10 -50.64
C THR A 52 149.58 28.52 -50.25
N ALA A 53 148.61 28.20 -51.11
CA ALA A 53 147.19 28.45 -50.84
C ALA A 53 146.65 27.68 -49.62
N ALA A 54 147.28 26.57 -49.23
CA ALA A 54 146.90 25.81 -48.04
C ALA A 54 147.25 26.57 -46.75
N ASP A 55 148.40 27.23 -46.71
CA ASP A 55 148.88 27.97 -45.53
C ASP A 55 147.96 29.16 -45.20
N VAL A 56 147.41 29.80 -46.24
CA VAL A 56 146.42 30.88 -46.11
C VAL A 56 145.06 30.36 -45.63
N ALA A 57 144.59 29.22 -46.13
CA ALA A 57 143.35 28.60 -45.69
C ALA A 57 143.40 28.17 -44.21
N VAL A 58 144.54 27.59 -43.77
CA VAL A 58 144.77 27.26 -42.36
C VAL A 58 144.81 28.51 -41.49
N ALA A 59 145.36 29.63 -41.97
CA ALA A 59 145.32 30.88 -41.24
C ALA A 59 143.88 31.44 -41.09
N GLN A 60 143.06 31.33 -42.13
CA GLN A 60 141.63 31.72 -42.09
C GLN A 60 140.85 30.86 -41.08
N GLU A 61 140.99 29.53 -41.14
CA GLU A 61 140.31 28.59 -40.24
C GLU A 61 140.65 28.88 -38.76
N ASN A 62 141.92 29.20 -38.46
CA ASN A 62 142.33 29.59 -37.11
C ASN A 62 141.75 30.94 -36.65
N ALA A 63 141.59 31.92 -37.56
CA ALA A 63 140.94 33.20 -37.24
C ALA A 63 139.43 33.03 -37.00
N GLU A 64 138.74 32.24 -37.82
CA GLU A 64 137.31 31.94 -37.66
C GLU A 64 137.03 31.08 -36.41
N ALA A 65 137.90 30.11 -36.09
CA ALA A 65 137.83 29.34 -34.86
C ALA A 65 138.11 30.18 -33.60
N ALA A 66 139.03 31.16 -33.68
CA ALA A 66 139.23 32.13 -32.61
C ALA A 66 138.02 33.07 -32.45
N LYS A 67 137.36 33.44 -33.57
CA LYS A 67 136.13 34.24 -33.53
C LYS A 67 134.98 33.53 -32.83
N ALA A 68 134.76 32.25 -33.14
CA ALA A 68 133.71 31.45 -32.50
C ALA A 68 133.88 31.42 -30.96
N LYS A 69 135.11 31.24 -30.48
CA LYS A 69 135.44 31.28 -29.04
C LYS A 69 135.26 32.66 -28.41
N LEU A 70 135.56 33.73 -29.14
CA LEU A 70 135.33 35.09 -28.69
C LEU A 70 133.83 35.38 -28.50
N ASP A 71 133.01 35.02 -29.49
CA ASP A 71 131.56 35.24 -29.44
C ASP A 71 130.88 34.30 -28.41
N GLU A 72 131.42 33.09 -28.17
CA GLU A 72 131.04 32.19 -27.07
C GLU A 72 131.36 32.81 -25.69
N GLN A 73 132.59 33.31 -25.49
CA GLN A 73 133.01 33.97 -24.25
C GLN A 73 132.17 35.22 -23.94
N ARG A 74 131.71 35.97 -24.96
CA ARG A 74 130.78 37.09 -24.76
C ARG A 74 129.46 36.64 -24.11
N SER A 75 128.92 35.50 -24.53
CA SER A 75 127.71 34.93 -23.93
C SER A 75 127.93 34.47 -22.48
N ILE A 76 129.15 34.01 -22.14
CA ILE A 76 129.52 33.65 -20.76
C ILE A 76 129.56 34.91 -19.87
N VAL A 77 130.16 36.00 -20.35
CA VAL A 77 130.24 37.28 -19.62
C VAL A 77 128.85 37.89 -19.37
N ASP A 78 127.98 37.95 -20.38
CA ASP A 78 126.61 38.46 -20.18
C ASP A 78 125.80 37.56 -19.23
N THR A 79 126.05 36.24 -19.20
CA THR A 79 125.41 35.32 -18.24
C THR A 79 125.87 35.59 -16.81
N ALA A 80 127.19 35.64 -16.56
CA ALA A 80 127.76 35.95 -15.25
C ALA A 80 127.29 37.32 -14.71
N LYS A 81 127.01 38.26 -15.61
CA LYS A 81 126.49 39.60 -15.29
C LYS A 81 125.04 39.59 -14.81
N THR A 82 124.19 38.75 -15.39
CA THR A 82 122.83 38.54 -14.87
C THR A 82 122.87 37.88 -13.50
N GLU A 83 123.67 36.82 -13.33
CA GLU A 83 123.79 36.13 -12.03
C GLU A 83 124.26 37.06 -10.90
N ALA A 84 125.18 37.99 -11.19
CA ALA A 84 125.63 38.99 -10.22
C ALA A 84 124.52 39.97 -9.78
N GLU A 85 123.68 40.50 -10.68
CA GLU A 85 122.59 41.41 -10.29
C GLU A 85 121.40 40.69 -9.61
N ASP A 86 121.18 39.39 -9.89
CA ASP A 86 120.17 38.58 -9.20
C ASP A 86 120.62 38.22 -7.76
N ALA A 87 121.88 37.85 -7.55
CA ALA A 87 122.43 37.64 -6.20
C ALA A 87 122.35 38.92 -5.35
N LYS A 88 122.73 40.06 -5.95
CA LYS A 88 122.61 41.42 -5.37
C LYS A 88 121.16 41.85 -5.07
N THR A 89 120.18 41.26 -5.74
CA THR A 89 118.76 41.46 -5.43
C THR A 89 118.34 40.61 -4.23
N SER A 90 118.85 39.38 -4.14
CA SER A 90 118.62 38.48 -3.00
C SER A 90 119.16 39.05 -1.68
N VAL A 91 120.34 39.71 -1.70
CA VAL A 91 120.89 40.45 -0.56
C VAL A 91 119.86 41.44 0.02
N LYS A 92 119.19 42.24 -0.81
CA LYS A 92 118.21 43.25 -0.36
C LYS A 92 116.95 42.65 0.27
N VAL A 93 116.57 41.44 -0.16
CA VAL A 93 115.44 40.72 0.45
C VAL A 93 115.82 40.22 1.84
N ALA A 94 117.04 39.68 1.99
CA ALA A 94 117.58 39.28 3.28
C ALA A 94 117.79 40.49 4.23
N GLU A 95 118.25 41.65 3.73
CA GLU A 95 118.34 42.90 4.50
C GLU A 95 116.98 43.31 5.10
N ALA A 96 115.89 43.21 4.33
CA ALA A 96 114.54 43.52 4.79
C ALA A 96 113.97 42.47 5.77
N ALA A 97 114.30 41.19 5.58
CA ALA A 97 113.96 40.12 6.52
C ALA A 97 114.67 40.30 7.87
N VAL A 98 115.96 40.63 7.83
CA VAL A 98 116.78 40.98 9.00
C VAL A 98 116.20 42.18 9.75
N GLU A 99 115.80 43.25 9.06
CA GLU A 99 115.22 44.41 9.75
C GLU A 99 113.86 44.08 10.41
N THR A 100 113.02 43.30 9.74
CA THR A 100 111.76 42.78 10.33
C THR A 100 112.03 41.89 11.55
N ALA A 101 113.06 41.04 11.48
CA ALA A 101 113.46 40.20 12.60
C ALA A 101 114.03 41.02 13.77
N LYS A 102 114.74 42.14 13.51
CA LYS A 102 115.18 43.09 14.55
C LYS A 102 114.02 43.80 15.25
N GLU A 103 112.95 44.15 14.54
CA GLU A 103 111.75 44.72 15.17
C GLU A 103 111.12 43.70 16.14
N VAL A 104 110.95 42.44 15.72
CA VAL A 104 110.46 41.37 16.59
C VAL A 104 111.43 41.06 17.74
N GLN A 105 112.76 41.12 17.50
CA GLN A 105 113.80 41.00 18.53
C GLN A 105 113.71 42.11 19.58
N ALA A 106 113.44 43.35 19.16
CA ALA A 106 113.28 44.50 20.03
C ALA A 106 111.97 44.44 20.85
N GLU A 107 110.91 43.86 20.28
CA GLU A 107 109.70 43.54 21.03
C GLU A 107 109.86 42.32 21.97
N ALA A 108 110.75 41.37 21.68
CA ALA A 108 110.96 40.13 22.44
C ALA A 108 111.75 40.30 23.76
N THR A 109 111.34 41.28 24.57
CA THR A 109 111.79 41.41 25.97
C THR A 109 111.10 40.38 26.86
N GLU A 110 111.72 40.00 27.99
CA GLU A 110 111.10 39.10 28.98
C GLU A 110 109.74 39.62 29.46
N GLU A 111 109.58 40.95 29.60
CA GLU A 111 108.32 41.60 29.97
C GLU A 111 107.23 41.39 28.91
N ASN A 112 107.55 41.55 27.63
CA ASN A 112 106.59 41.37 26.54
C ASN A 112 106.26 39.90 26.27
N VAL A 113 107.21 38.98 26.43
CA VAL A 113 106.94 37.53 26.38
C VAL A 113 106.02 37.12 27.54
N ALA A 114 106.34 37.49 28.78
CA ALA A 114 105.49 37.20 29.94
C ALA A 114 104.09 37.82 29.82
N LYS A 115 103.99 39.02 29.22
CA LYS A 115 102.71 39.68 28.90
C LYS A 115 101.93 38.92 27.83
N ALA A 116 102.56 38.47 26.74
CA ALA A 116 101.90 37.66 25.71
C ALA A 116 101.41 36.31 26.26
N GLU A 117 102.19 35.68 27.16
CA GLU A 117 101.77 34.46 27.86
C GLU A 117 100.57 34.72 28.80
N ALA A 118 100.56 35.85 29.50
CA ALA A 118 99.42 36.27 30.31
C ALA A 118 98.17 36.58 29.46
N GLU A 119 98.34 37.24 28.31
CA GLU A 119 97.27 37.47 27.32
C GLU A 119 96.70 36.12 26.80
N ALA A 120 97.55 35.17 26.41
CA ALA A 120 97.14 33.85 25.94
C ALA A 120 96.44 33.02 27.03
N LYS A 121 96.94 33.06 28.27
CA LYS A 121 96.33 32.39 29.43
C LYS A 121 94.99 33.00 29.82
N THR A 122 94.83 34.31 29.66
CA THR A 122 93.55 35.01 29.86
C THR A 122 92.53 34.60 28.79
N ALA A 123 92.94 34.55 27.53
CA ALA A 123 92.08 34.07 26.45
C ALA A 123 91.68 32.58 26.61
N GLU A 124 92.55 31.75 27.20
CA GLU A 124 92.23 30.34 27.49
C GLU A 124 91.20 30.18 28.62
N GLN A 125 91.28 31.04 29.65
CA GLN A 125 90.24 31.14 30.67
C GLN A 125 88.92 31.67 30.09
N GLU A 126 88.97 32.65 29.17
CA GLU A 126 87.78 33.15 28.48
C GLU A 126 87.10 32.05 27.64
N VAL A 127 87.86 31.27 26.85
CA VAL A 127 87.32 30.13 26.09
C VAL A 127 86.63 29.12 27.02
N SER A 128 87.22 28.80 28.18
CA SER A 128 86.60 27.91 29.16
C SER A 128 85.33 28.50 29.80
N ALA A 129 85.26 29.82 29.98
CA ALA A 129 84.08 30.51 30.47
C ALA A 129 82.95 30.54 29.43
N LYS A 130 83.28 30.80 28.15
CA LYS A 130 82.30 30.79 27.05
C LYS A 130 81.76 29.39 26.75
N ASP A 131 82.58 28.33 26.80
CA ASP A 131 82.11 26.93 26.73
C ASP A 131 81.10 26.62 27.85
N THR A 132 81.40 27.06 29.08
CA THR A 132 80.46 26.93 30.21
C THR A 132 79.13 27.64 29.92
N ALA A 133 79.18 28.88 29.40
CA ALA A 133 77.99 29.63 29.00
C ALA A 133 77.18 28.95 27.87
N VAL A 134 77.84 28.35 26.87
CA VAL A 134 77.19 27.54 25.82
C VAL A 134 76.45 26.34 26.43
N ARG A 135 77.08 25.61 27.36
CA ARG A 135 76.47 24.45 28.04
C ARG A 135 75.25 24.86 28.88
N GLU A 136 75.32 25.97 29.59
CA GLU A 136 74.20 26.51 30.37
C GLU A 136 73.05 26.99 29.47
N ALA A 137 73.35 27.71 28.39
CA ALA A 137 72.36 28.15 27.41
C ALA A 137 71.68 26.95 26.71
N ALA A 138 72.44 25.91 26.35
CA ALA A 138 71.91 24.68 25.78
C ALA A 138 70.98 23.93 26.76
N ALA A 139 71.37 23.83 28.03
CA ALA A 139 70.53 23.26 29.08
C ALA A 139 69.25 24.08 29.33
N LYS A 140 69.32 25.41 29.19
CA LYS A 140 68.16 26.32 29.28
C LYS A 140 67.21 26.15 28.09
N ALA A 141 67.73 26.09 26.87
CA ALA A 141 66.95 25.84 25.65
C ALA A 141 66.25 24.47 25.71
N ALA A 142 66.97 23.40 26.07
CA ALA A 142 66.40 22.05 26.19
C ALA A 142 65.27 21.96 27.25
N LYS A 143 65.38 22.70 28.37
CA LYS A 143 64.32 22.81 29.37
C LYS A 143 63.07 23.55 28.84
N ALA A 144 63.27 24.62 28.07
CA ALA A 144 62.15 25.36 27.47
C ALA A 144 61.43 24.55 26.38
N ASP A 145 62.19 23.87 25.52
CA ASP A 145 61.68 22.89 24.54
C ASP A 145 60.81 21.81 25.19
N GLN A 146 61.21 21.31 26.37
CA GLN A 146 60.46 20.31 27.10
C GLN A 146 59.19 20.91 27.74
N ALA A 147 59.29 22.08 28.37
CA ALA A 147 58.13 22.76 28.96
C ALA A 147 57.02 23.06 27.94
N VAL A 148 57.38 23.46 26.71
CA VAL A 148 56.43 23.66 25.60
C VAL A 148 55.76 22.35 25.19
N LYS A 149 56.48 21.22 25.14
CA LYS A 149 55.92 19.89 24.84
C LYS A 149 54.95 19.43 25.93
N ASP A 150 55.30 19.61 27.21
CA ASP A 150 54.47 19.23 28.34
C ASP A 150 53.20 20.09 28.44
N GLN A 151 53.30 21.39 28.17
CA GLN A 151 52.14 22.27 28.11
C GLN A 151 51.22 21.93 26.91
N ALA A 152 51.78 21.55 25.76
CA ALA A 152 51.00 21.07 24.62
C ALA A 152 50.25 19.75 24.92
N ASN A 153 50.75 18.92 25.82
CA ASN A 153 50.02 17.74 26.31
C ASN A 153 48.96 18.11 27.36
N THR A 154 49.22 19.10 28.21
CA THR A 154 48.22 19.67 29.13
C THR A 154 47.01 20.22 28.37
N ILE A 155 47.21 20.93 27.27
CA ILE A 155 46.12 21.44 26.42
C ILE A 155 45.25 20.30 25.85
N LYS A 156 45.85 19.17 25.44
CA LYS A 156 45.08 18.02 24.95
C LYS A 156 44.22 17.41 26.05
N ALA A 157 44.73 17.30 27.28
CA ALA A 157 43.96 16.84 28.43
C ALA A 157 42.81 17.81 28.76
N SER A 158 43.06 19.12 28.78
CA SER A 158 42.03 20.14 28.98
C SER A 158 40.96 20.14 27.88
N GLN A 159 41.32 19.88 26.63
CA GLN A 159 40.35 19.72 25.53
C GLN A 159 39.47 18.49 25.76
N SER A 160 40.06 17.34 26.13
CA SER A 160 39.27 16.13 26.44
C SER A 160 38.27 16.35 27.60
N LEU A 161 38.58 17.21 28.57
CA LEU A 161 37.64 17.58 29.64
C LEU A 161 36.47 18.44 29.13
N VAL A 162 36.69 19.32 28.14
CA VAL A 162 35.62 20.07 27.47
C VAL A 162 34.73 19.10 26.69
N ASP A 163 35.32 18.21 25.89
CA ASP A 163 34.58 17.25 25.06
C ASP A 163 33.69 16.30 25.90
N ILE A 164 34.17 15.91 27.09
CA ILE A 164 33.40 15.16 28.10
C ILE A 164 32.25 16.02 28.66
N ALA A 165 32.53 17.25 29.11
CA ALA A 165 31.51 18.11 29.71
C ALA A 165 30.40 18.50 28.72
N GLU A 166 30.71 18.70 27.43
CA GLU A 166 29.72 18.88 26.36
C GLU A 166 28.88 17.62 26.15
N THR A 167 29.50 16.43 26.21
CA THR A 167 28.82 15.15 26.09
C THR A 167 27.87 14.88 27.25
N GLU A 168 28.29 15.14 28.49
CA GLU A 168 27.44 15.05 29.69
C GLU A 168 26.26 16.04 29.62
N LEU A 169 26.53 17.31 29.28
CA LEU A 169 25.50 18.34 29.11
C LEU A 169 24.49 18.00 28.00
N LYS A 170 24.90 17.24 26.98
CA LYS A 170 24.04 16.72 25.92
C LYS A 170 23.21 15.52 26.40
N GLN A 171 23.81 14.57 27.11
CA GLN A 171 23.09 13.42 27.67
C GLN A 171 22.04 13.86 28.71
N ALA A 172 22.38 14.80 29.59
CA ALA A 172 21.49 15.34 30.62
C ALA A 172 20.19 15.98 30.07
N LYS A 173 20.16 16.40 28.79
CA LYS A 173 18.98 16.96 28.11
C LYS A 173 18.05 15.91 27.47
N THR A 174 18.46 14.65 27.42
CA THR A 174 17.76 13.57 26.70
C THR A 174 16.49 13.00 27.38
N PRO A 175 16.35 12.91 28.72
CA PRO A 175 15.40 11.95 29.32
C PRO A 175 13.91 12.38 29.43
N LEU A 176 13.41 13.32 28.61
CA LEU A 176 11.98 13.72 28.62
C LEU A 176 11.04 12.75 27.88
N ASN A 177 11.52 12.14 26.80
CA ASN A 177 10.72 11.40 25.80
C ASN A 177 9.75 10.34 26.42
N SER A 178 10.13 9.71 27.53
CA SER A 178 9.28 8.70 28.19
C SER A 178 8.01 9.27 28.84
N GLU A 179 8.07 10.46 29.44
CA GLU A 179 6.89 11.12 30.02
C GLU A 179 6.06 11.83 28.92
N GLU A 180 6.71 12.33 27.87
CA GLU A 180 6.03 12.82 26.66
C GLU A 180 5.19 11.72 25.99
N GLN A 181 5.76 10.52 25.86
CA GLN A 181 5.06 9.32 25.37
C GLN A 181 3.95 8.87 26.31
N ALA A 182 4.12 8.98 27.63
CA ALA A 182 3.07 8.69 28.61
C ALA A 182 1.89 9.66 28.51
N VAL A 183 2.16 10.96 28.34
CA VAL A 183 1.14 11.99 28.08
C VAL A 183 0.41 11.74 26.76
N ALA A 184 1.13 11.41 25.68
CA ALA A 184 0.54 11.08 24.38
C ALA A 184 -0.38 9.84 24.46
N THR A 185 0.06 8.81 25.19
CA THR A 185 -0.73 7.58 25.42
C THR A 185 -2.01 7.88 26.22
N ALA A 186 -1.92 8.66 27.30
CA ALA A 186 -3.08 9.05 28.09
C ALA A 186 -4.08 9.89 27.26
N LYS A 187 -3.59 10.82 26.41
CA LYS A 187 -4.43 11.61 25.50
C LYS A 187 -5.15 10.73 24.47
N SER A 188 -4.47 9.70 23.94
CA SER A 188 -5.10 8.70 23.05
C SER A 188 -6.23 7.92 23.75
N GLN A 189 -6.01 7.48 25.00
CA GLN A 189 -7.03 6.82 25.83
C GLN A 189 -8.22 7.75 26.13
N GLN A 190 -7.98 9.03 26.37
CA GLN A 190 -9.04 10.03 26.53
C GLN A 190 -9.88 10.19 25.26
N SER A 191 -9.26 10.23 24.08
CA SER A 191 -9.99 10.27 22.79
C SER A 191 -10.83 9.01 22.57
N GLN A 192 -10.30 7.82 22.90
CA GLN A 192 -11.06 6.56 22.81
C GLN A 192 -12.27 6.55 23.76
N ALA A 193 -12.11 7.05 25.00
CA ALA A 193 -13.21 7.19 25.95
C ALA A 193 -14.29 8.18 25.48
N GLN A 194 -13.89 9.27 24.81
CA GLN A 194 -14.84 10.21 24.18
C GLN A 194 -15.64 9.54 23.06
N THR A 195 -14.97 8.83 22.13
CA THR A 195 -15.66 8.08 21.06
C THR A 195 -16.60 7.00 21.61
N ALA A 196 -16.22 6.31 22.70
CA ALA A 196 -17.09 5.36 23.38
C ALA A 196 -18.35 6.02 23.98
N LEU A 197 -18.22 7.23 24.54
CA LEU A 197 -19.34 8.02 25.03
C LEU A 197 -20.28 8.48 23.91
N ASP A 198 -19.72 8.96 22.81
CA ASP A 198 -20.50 9.44 21.67
C ASP A 198 -21.28 8.29 21.01
N ASN A 199 -20.66 7.11 20.90
CA ASN A 199 -21.32 5.88 20.48
C ASN A 199 -22.44 5.45 21.44
N ALA A 200 -22.21 5.48 22.76
CA ALA A 200 -23.22 5.14 23.76
C ALA A 200 -24.43 6.10 23.71
N LYS A 201 -24.20 7.39 23.44
CA LYS A 201 -25.27 8.39 23.24
C LYS A 201 -26.03 8.18 21.93
N ALA A 202 -25.35 7.72 20.87
CA ALA A 202 -26.00 7.34 19.62
C ALA A 202 -26.84 6.05 19.76
N GLU A 203 -26.41 5.07 20.57
CA GLU A 203 -27.24 3.91 20.94
C GLU A 203 -28.47 4.33 21.74
N LEU A 204 -28.30 5.19 22.75
CA LEU A 204 -29.40 5.69 23.58
C LEU A 204 -30.48 6.39 22.74
N THR A 205 -30.08 7.31 21.85
CA THR A 205 -31.02 7.99 20.95
C THR A 205 -31.83 6.99 20.10
N LYS A 206 -31.21 5.90 19.61
CA LYS A 206 -31.90 4.86 18.83
C LYS A 206 -32.89 4.07 19.69
N ALA A 207 -32.52 3.73 20.93
CA ALA A 207 -33.39 3.03 21.86
C ALA A 207 -34.61 3.89 22.25
N GLU A 208 -34.40 5.19 22.52
CA GLU A 208 -35.47 6.13 22.87
C GLU A 208 -36.41 6.39 21.68
N GLN A 209 -35.86 6.50 20.46
CA GLN A 209 -36.67 6.54 19.22
C GLN A 209 -37.55 5.29 19.07
N ALA A 210 -36.99 4.09 19.24
CA ALA A 210 -37.77 2.84 19.16
C ALA A 210 -38.90 2.83 20.20
N ALA A 211 -38.59 3.08 21.47
CA ALA A 211 -39.55 3.10 22.57
C ALA A 211 -40.67 4.14 22.37
N SER A 212 -40.38 5.29 21.77
CA SER A 212 -41.37 6.35 21.51
C SER A 212 -42.52 5.93 20.59
N SER A 213 -42.30 4.94 19.72
CA SER A 213 -43.31 4.44 18.77
C SER A 213 -44.32 3.47 19.40
N ALA A 214 -43.95 2.77 20.46
CA ALA A 214 -44.73 1.66 21.01
C ALA A 214 -46.13 2.04 21.53
N PRO A 215 -46.36 3.20 22.19
CA PRO A 215 -47.70 3.59 22.64
C PRO A 215 -48.69 3.76 21.48
N GLN A 216 -48.23 4.27 20.33
CA GLN A 216 -49.08 4.43 19.14
C GLN A 216 -49.50 3.06 18.59
N VAL A 217 -48.56 2.12 18.45
CA VAL A 217 -48.85 0.76 17.96
C VAL A 217 -49.87 0.05 18.85
N GLN A 218 -49.75 0.16 20.18
CA GLN A 218 -50.72 -0.40 21.11
C GLN A 218 -52.10 0.27 20.99
N ALA A 219 -52.16 1.60 20.84
CA ALA A 219 -53.41 2.32 20.65
C ALA A 219 -54.11 1.95 19.32
N GLU A 220 -53.36 1.76 18.23
CA GLU A 220 -53.90 1.32 16.95
C GLU A 220 -54.48 -0.10 17.01
N ILE A 221 -53.79 -1.04 17.68
CA ILE A 221 -54.31 -2.40 17.88
C ILE A 221 -55.55 -2.37 18.79
N GLN A 222 -55.54 -1.59 19.87
CA GLN A 222 -56.69 -1.45 20.77
C GLN A 222 -57.92 -0.85 20.06
N ASN A 223 -57.72 0.11 19.16
CA ASN A 223 -58.80 0.65 18.33
C ASN A 223 -59.38 -0.40 17.37
N LYS A 224 -58.54 -1.24 16.75
CA LYS A 224 -58.98 -2.38 15.91
C LYS A 224 -59.78 -3.40 16.74
N ILE A 225 -59.35 -3.72 17.95
CA ILE A 225 -60.10 -4.58 18.89
C ILE A 225 -61.49 -3.99 19.20
N ASN A 226 -61.57 -2.67 19.45
CA ASN A 226 -62.82 -2.00 19.77
C ASN A 226 -63.79 -2.00 18.56
N GLN A 227 -63.28 -1.76 17.35
CA GLN A 227 -64.05 -1.85 16.10
C GLN A 227 -64.57 -3.28 15.84
N ALA A 228 -63.72 -4.29 16.02
CA ALA A 228 -64.11 -5.69 15.84
C ALA A 228 -65.18 -6.13 16.86
N LYS A 229 -65.07 -5.70 18.13
CA LYS A 229 -66.09 -5.93 19.16
C LYS A 229 -67.43 -5.26 18.83
N ALA A 230 -67.42 -4.05 18.27
CA ALA A 230 -68.63 -3.37 17.81
C ALA A 230 -69.31 -4.12 16.65
N SER A 231 -68.54 -4.60 15.67
CA SER A 231 -69.05 -5.41 14.55
C SER A 231 -69.64 -6.75 15.03
N LEU A 232 -68.97 -7.45 15.96
CA LEU A 232 -69.49 -8.66 16.58
C LEU A 232 -70.80 -8.42 17.33
N SER A 233 -70.95 -7.26 18.00
CA SER A 233 -72.21 -6.89 18.66
C SER A 233 -73.35 -6.71 17.65
N GLN A 234 -73.09 -6.15 16.47
CA GLN A 234 -74.09 -6.00 15.39
C GLN A 234 -74.47 -7.38 14.81
N THR A 235 -73.51 -8.26 14.56
CA THR A 235 -73.79 -9.63 14.08
C THR A 235 -74.61 -10.43 15.09
N ASN A 236 -74.34 -10.30 16.40
CA ASN A 236 -75.15 -10.93 17.45
C ASN A 236 -76.60 -10.39 17.52
N GLN A 237 -76.80 -9.09 17.29
CA GLN A 237 -78.15 -8.50 17.16
C GLN A 237 -78.89 -9.02 15.92
N ALA A 238 -78.20 -9.15 14.78
CA ALA A 238 -78.78 -9.69 13.55
C ALA A 238 -79.19 -11.18 13.70
N ILE A 239 -78.36 -12.00 14.35
CA ILE A 239 -78.67 -13.39 14.71
C ILE A 239 -79.95 -13.44 15.56
N SER A 240 -80.00 -12.65 16.64
CA SER A 240 -81.13 -12.63 17.57
C SER A 240 -82.44 -12.21 16.88
N SER A 241 -82.36 -11.28 15.93
CA SER A 241 -83.50 -10.82 15.12
C SER A 241 -84.02 -11.89 14.16
N LEU A 242 -83.12 -12.65 13.52
CA LEU A 242 -83.53 -13.75 12.62
C LEU A 242 -84.12 -14.94 13.39
N GLU A 243 -83.57 -15.28 14.55
CA GLU A 243 -84.08 -16.34 15.42
C GLU A 243 -85.51 -16.05 15.92
N GLY A 244 -85.85 -14.77 16.15
CA GLY A 244 -87.22 -14.34 16.45
C GLY A 244 -88.18 -14.36 15.25
N GLN A 245 -87.68 -14.22 14.01
CA GLN A 245 -88.52 -14.14 12.80
C GLN A 245 -88.88 -15.50 12.20
N ILE A 246 -88.00 -16.50 12.29
CA ILE A 246 -88.20 -17.82 11.68
C ILE A 246 -89.52 -18.50 12.12
N PRO A 247 -89.90 -18.55 13.41
CA PRO A 247 -91.15 -19.22 13.83
C PRO A 247 -92.41 -18.57 13.26
N ALA A 248 -92.43 -17.24 13.11
CA ALA A 248 -93.55 -16.51 12.51
C ALA A 248 -93.67 -16.79 11.01
N ALA A 249 -92.54 -16.89 10.30
CA ALA A 249 -92.51 -17.27 8.89
C ALA A 249 -92.95 -18.73 8.66
N GLU A 250 -92.61 -19.64 9.58
CA GLU A 250 -93.08 -21.04 9.57
C GLU A 250 -94.58 -21.14 9.82
N GLN A 251 -95.11 -20.40 10.81
CA GLN A 251 -96.54 -20.38 11.11
C GLN A 251 -97.35 -19.81 9.92
N ALA A 252 -96.91 -18.68 9.35
CA ALA A 252 -97.58 -18.07 8.19
C ALA A 252 -97.54 -18.96 6.94
N ALA A 253 -96.51 -19.81 6.78
CA ALA A 253 -96.43 -20.79 5.69
C ALA A 253 -97.51 -21.89 5.81
N ALA A 254 -97.86 -22.28 7.04
CA ALA A 254 -98.79 -23.38 7.30
C ALA A 254 -100.28 -23.00 7.15
N THR A 255 -100.61 -21.71 7.11
CA THR A 255 -102.01 -21.21 7.11
C THR A 255 -102.41 -20.48 5.83
N ALA A 256 -101.65 -20.62 4.74
CA ALA A 256 -101.96 -19.98 3.46
C ALA A 256 -103.08 -20.73 2.69
N PRO A 257 -104.02 -20.03 2.02
CA PRO A 257 -105.08 -20.67 1.24
C PRO A 257 -104.52 -21.36 -0.01
N VAL A 258 -105.17 -22.45 -0.42
CA VAL A 258 -104.82 -23.22 -1.62
C VAL A 258 -105.22 -22.47 -2.90
N ASP A 259 -104.28 -22.33 -3.83
CA ASP A 259 -104.57 -21.92 -5.20
C ASP A 259 -105.19 -23.09 -5.98
N LEU A 260 -106.52 -23.21 -5.91
CA LEU A 260 -107.29 -24.27 -6.55
C LEU A 260 -107.15 -24.29 -8.08
N ARG A 261 -106.80 -23.17 -8.69
CA ARG A 261 -106.75 -23.01 -10.15
C ARG A 261 -105.40 -23.45 -10.73
N ASN A 262 -104.31 -23.15 -10.03
CA ASN A 262 -102.95 -23.47 -10.49
C ASN A 262 -102.34 -24.71 -9.80
N THR A 263 -103.02 -25.32 -8.82
CA THR A 263 -102.63 -26.61 -8.24
C THR A 263 -103.21 -27.76 -9.07
N THR A 264 -102.37 -28.73 -9.43
CA THR A 264 -102.81 -29.94 -10.15
C THR A 264 -103.22 -31.06 -9.20
N TYR A 265 -104.05 -31.97 -9.70
CA TYR A 265 -104.46 -33.18 -9.00
C TYR A 265 -103.27 -34.12 -8.75
N SER A 266 -102.26 -34.12 -9.62
CA SER A 266 -100.99 -34.81 -9.37
C SER A 266 -100.26 -34.22 -8.15
N GLN A 267 -100.16 -32.89 -8.02
CA GLN A 267 -99.54 -32.24 -6.86
C GLN A 267 -100.32 -32.52 -5.57
N PHE A 268 -101.65 -32.58 -5.65
CA PHE A 268 -102.52 -33.03 -4.56
C PHE A 268 -102.24 -34.49 -4.16
N LEU A 269 -102.16 -35.43 -5.12
CA LEU A 269 -101.84 -36.83 -4.83
C LEU A 269 -100.41 -37.01 -4.30
N GLU A 270 -99.43 -36.22 -4.78
CA GLU A 270 -98.09 -36.19 -4.19
C GLU A 270 -98.12 -35.70 -2.74
N ASN A 271 -98.93 -34.68 -2.44
CA ASN A 271 -99.10 -34.20 -1.08
C ASN A 271 -99.75 -35.25 -0.16
N VAL A 272 -100.81 -35.91 -0.64
CA VAL A 272 -101.49 -37.01 0.08
C VAL A 272 -100.53 -38.19 0.30
N ARG A 273 -99.79 -38.62 -0.73
CA ARG A 273 -98.75 -39.67 -0.63
C ARG A 273 -97.68 -39.31 0.41
N ASN A 274 -97.25 -38.06 0.46
CA ASN A 274 -96.15 -37.64 1.33
C ASN A 274 -96.59 -37.34 2.77
N ASN A 275 -97.83 -36.86 2.99
CA ASN A 275 -98.25 -36.26 4.28
C ASN A 275 -99.51 -36.89 4.91
N ALA A 276 -100.26 -37.77 4.24
CA ALA A 276 -101.38 -38.44 4.89
C ALA A 276 -100.91 -39.38 6.02
N ALA A 277 -101.69 -39.48 7.11
CA ALA A 277 -101.32 -40.26 8.28
C ALA A 277 -101.48 -41.79 8.09
N ASN A 278 -102.53 -42.21 7.38
CA ASN A 278 -102.82 -43.61 7.06
C ASN A 278 -101.96 -44.12 5.88
N GLN A 279 -101.51 -45.38 5.92
CA GLN A 279 -100.61 -45.94 4.88
C GLN A 279 -101.36 -46.30 3.60
N GLU A 280 -102.55 -46.88 3.70
CA GLU A 280 -103.39 -47.26 2.57
C GLU A 280 -103.80 -46.05 1.71
N ILE A 281 -104.01 -44.88 2.34
CA ILE A 281 -104.20 -43.58 1.67
C ILE A 281 -102.93 -43.14 0.93
N ARG A 282 -101.73 -43.36 1.50
CA ARG A 282 -100.45 -43.05 0.83
C ARG A 282 -100.22 -43.97 -0.37
N ASP A 283 -100.50 -45.26 -0.22
CA ASP A 283 -100.34 -46.26 -1.27
C ASP A 283 -101.36 -46.07 -2.40
N ALA A 284 -102.62 -45.77 -2.08
CA ALA A 284 -103.64 -45.45 -3.07
C ALA A 284 -103.30 -44.16 -3.85
N ALA A 285 -102.76 -43.14 -3.18
CA ALA A 285 -102.25 -41.94 -3.84
C ALA A 285 -101.05 -42.22 -4.76
N ASN A 286 -100.13 -43.09 -4.33
CA ASN A 286 -98.99 -43.51 -5.16
C ASN A 286 -99.44 -44.33 -6.38
N ASN A 287 -100.41 -45.23 -6.21
CA ASN A 287 -101.00 -45.99 -7.30
C ASN A 287 -101.73 -45.07 -8.31
N ALA A 288 -102.48 -44.08 -7.83
CA ALA A 288 -103.12 -43.08 -8.69
C ALA A 288 -102.09 -42.27 -9.51
N LEU A 289 -100.96 -41.86 -8.90
CA LEU A 289 -99.85 -41.24 -9.62
C LEU A 289 -99.25 -42.16 -10.69
N ALA A 290 -99.15 -43.46 -10.42
CA ALA A 290 -98.72 -44.44 -11.41
C ALA A 290 -99.75 -44.61 -12.57
N VAL A 291 -101.04 -44.36 -12.33
CA VAL A 291 -102.05 -44.36 -13.42
C VAL A 291 -101.86 -43.17 -14.37
N TYR A 292 -101.43 -41.97 -13.91
CA TYR A 292 -101.00 -40.90 -14.83
C TYR A 292 -99.80 -41.31 -15.68
N GLN A 293 -98.77 -41.91 -15.06
CA GLN A 293 -97.59 -42.40 -15.77
C GLN A 293 -97.99 -43.46 -16.82
N ARG A 294 -98.94 -44.34 -16.47
CA ARG A 294 -99.54 -45.31 -17.38
C ARG A 294 -100.30 -44.63 -18.53
N GLY A 295 -101.10 -43.60 -18.27
CA GLY A 295 -101.82 -42.83 -19.29
C GLY A 295 -100.88 -42.19 -20.32
N GLN A 296 -99.76 -41.62 -19.86
CA GLN A 296 -98.72 -41.09 -20.73
C GLN A 296 -98.02 -42.19 -21.52
N ASN A 297 -97.64 -43.30 -20.88
CA ASN A 297 -96.82 -44.36 -21.49
C ASN A 297 -97.58 -45.29 -22.43
N GLU A 298 -98.82 -45.69 -22.11
CA GLU A 298 -99.61 -46.63 -22.90
C GLU A 298 -100.52 -45.93 -23.93
N PHE A 299 -100.97 -44.69 -23.66
CA PHE A 299 -101.97 -44.01 -24.49
C PHE A 299 -101.52 -42.63 -25.02
N GLY A 300 -100.33 -42.15 -24.67
CA GLY A 300 -99.85 -40.82 -25.09
C GLY A 300 -100.63 -39.66 -24.45
N ILE A 301 -101.29 -39.88 -23.31
CA ILE A 301 -102.12 -38.90 -22.63
C ILE A 301 -101.36 -38.31 -21.43
N SER A 302 -100.73 -37.16 -21.68
CA SER A 302 -100.45 -36.17 -20.65
C SER A 302 -101.77 -35.54 -20.23
N VAL A 303 -102.12 -35.66 -18.95
CA VAL A 303 -103.21 -34.92 -18.32
C VAL A 303 -102.61 -33.59 -17.85
N ASN A 304 -102.90 -32.52 -18.58
CA ASN A 304 -102.13 -31.28 -18.51
C ASN A 304 -102.35 -30.48 -17.21
N SER A 305 -101.44 -29.55 -16.94
CA SER A 305 -101.46 -28.66 -15.77
C SER A 305 -102.08 -27.28 -16.03
N ASP A 306 -102.83 -27.10 -17.11
CA ASP A 306 -103.54 -25.86 -17.39
C ASP A 306 -104.83 -25.74 -16.56
N PRO A 307 -105.39 -24.53 -16.36
CA PRO A 307 -106.60 -24.34 -15.56
C PRO A 307 -107.88 -25.02 -16.08
N THR A 308 -107.95 -25.33 -17.37
CA THR A 308 -109.12 -25.92 -18.04
C THR A 308 -109.12 -27.45 -18.03
N SER A 309 -107.94 -28.06 -17.90
CA SER A 309 -107.72 -29.50 -17.73
C SER A 309 -108.60 -30.14 -16.64
N PRO A 310 -109.04 -31.40 -16.82
CA PRO A 310 -109.75 -32.16 -15.79
C PRO A 310 -108.86 -32.51 -14.59
N ALA A 311 -107.54 -32.24 -14.65
CA ALA A 311 -106.61 -32.36 -13.52
C ALA A 311 -106.36 -31.05 -12.74
N SER A 312 -107.05 -29.93 -13.00
CA SER A 312 -107.00 -28.80 -12.06
C SER A 312 -107.82 -29.12 -10.80
N LEU A 313 -107.43 -28.61 -9.62
CA LEU A 313 -108.26 -28.80 -8.40
C LEU A 313 -109.61 -28.07 -8.52
N GLU A 314 -109.65 -26.94 -9.20
CA GLU A 314 -110.88 -26.20 -9.54
C GLU A 314 -111.87 -27.06 -10.35
N ASN A 315 -111.39 -27.83 -11.34
CA ASN A 315 -112.25 -28.71 -12.14
C ASN A 315 -112.56 -30.03 -11.44
N ASN A 316 -111.69 -30.54 -10.57
CA ASN A 316 -112.03 -31.69 -9.71
C ASN A 316 -113.11 -31.34 -8.68
N LEU A 317 -113.14 -30.11 -8.16
CA LEU A 317 -114.25 -29.62 -7.35
C LEU A 317 -115.56 -29.52 -8.17
N GLN A 318 -115.51 -29.09 -9.43
CA GLN A 318 -116.68 -29.09 -10.31
C GLN A 318 -117.14 -30.52 -10.70
N ALA A 319 -116.22 -31.47 -10.86
CA ALA A 319 -116.55 -32.87 -11.14
C ALA A 319 -117.35 -33.54 -10.00
N LEU A 320 -117.25 -33.04 -8.76
CA LEU A 320 -118.10 -33.50 -7.66
C LEU A 320 -119.59 -33.17 -7.87
N GLU A 321 -119.93 -32.17 -8.70
CA GLU A 321 -121.33 -31.87 -9.04
C GLU A 321 -121.97 -32.99 -9.89
N LEU A 322 -121.18 -33.73 -10.69
CA LEU A 322 -121.64 -34.96 -11.37
C LEU A 322 -122.13 -35.97 -10.34
N VAL A 323 -121.34 -36.20 -9.29
CA VAL A 323 -121.66 -37.17 -8.24
C VAL A 323 -122.85 -36.69 -7.39
N LYS A 324 -122.94 -35.40 -7.08
CA LYS A 324 -124.10 -34.81 -6.38
C LYS A 324 -125.40 -35.02 -7.18
N ALA A 325 -125.37 -34.77 -8.48
CA ALA A 325 -126.50 -34.96 -9.37
C ALA A 325 -126.90 -36.45 -9.52
N ILE A 326 -125.94 -37.35 -9.73
CA ILE A 326 -126.18 -38.81 -9.84
C ILE A 326 -126.79 -39.34 -8.54
N ASN A 327 -126.20 -38.98 -7.39
CA ASN A 327 -126.68 -39.45 -6.09
C ASN A 327 -128.07 -38.87 -5.75
N ALA A 328 -128.45 -37.71 -6.27
CA ALA A 328 -129.83 -37.22 -6.15
C ALA A 328 -130.83 -38.13 -6.90
N TYR A 329 -130.54 -38.54 -8.14
CA TYR A 329 -131.39 -39.50 -8.87
C TYR A 329 -131.43 -40.87 -8.18
N ARG A 330 -130.27 -41.41 -7.77
CA ARG A 330 -130.19 -42.70 -7.05
C ARG A 330 -130.98 -42.68 -5.74
N ARG A 331 -130.80 -41.64 -4.91
CA ARG A 331 -131.54 -41.46 -3.65
C ARG A 331 -133.05 -41.39 -3.89
N ASN A 332 -133.50 -40.66 -4.91
CA ASN A 332 -134.93 -40.56 -5.25
C ASN A 332 -135.53 -41.89 -5.71
N ALA A 333 -134.71 -42.80 -6.25
CA ALA A 333 -135.08 -44.16 -6.64
C ALA A 333 -134.90 -45.21 -5.53
N GLY A 334 -134.49 -44.81 -4.31
CA GLY A 334 -134.21 -45.74 -3.21
C GLY A 334 -132.89 -46.51 -3.33
N LEU A 335 -132.03 -46.18 -4.29
CA LEU A 335 -130.69 -46.75 -4.43
C LEU A 335 -129.70 -46.10 -3.46
N GLN A 336 -128.64 -46.86 -3.12
CA GLN A 336 -127.52 -46.34 -2.35
C GLN A 336 -126.75 -45.26 -3.13
N GLU A 337 -126.36 -44.20 -2.41
CA GLU A 337 -125.44 -43.16 -2.91
C GLU A 337 -124.04 -43.73 -3.17
N LEU A 338 -123.45 -43.34 -4.30
CA LEU A 338 -122.10 -43.73 -4.69
C LEU A 338 -121.08 -42.88 -3.92
N LEU A 339 -120.08 -43.52 -3.32
CA LEU A 339 -118.94 -42.83 -2.71
C LEU A 339 -117.86 -42.52 -3.74
N VAL A 340 -117.21 -41.37 -3.60
CA VAL A 340 -116.15 -40.94 -4.50
C VAL A 340 -114.89 -41.76 -4.25
N ASP A 341 -114.32 -42.32 -5.32
CA ASP A 341 -112.98 -42.88 -5.33
C ASP A 341 -111.98 -41.85 -5.90
N PRO A 342 -111.28 -41.07 -5.05
CA PRO A 342 -110.35 -40.04 -5.51
C PRO A 342 -109.15 -40.62 -6.27
N TYR A 343 -108.85 -41.91 -6.09
CA TYR A 343 -107.72 -42.55 -6.75
C TYR A 343 -108.11 -43.05 -8.15
N ALA A 344 -109.37 -43.45 -8.32
CA ALA A 344 -109.95 -43.75 -9.62
C ALA A 344 -110.30 -42.49 -10.46
N ASN A 345 -110.46 -41.30 -9.85
CA ASN A 345 -110.62 -40.04 -10.61
C ASN A 345 -109.48 -39.83 -11.63
N VAL A 346 -108.26 -40.29 -11.35
CA VAL A 346 -107.14 -40.22 -12.31
C VAL A 346 -107.44 -40.98 -13.60
N ALA A 347 -108.08 -42.16 -13.51
CA ALA A 347 -108.50 -42.91 -14.68
C ALA A 347 -109.51 -42.12 -15.51
N SER A 348 -110.52 -41.51 -14.87
CA SER A 348 -111.48 -40.64 -15.55
C SER A 348 -110.81 -39.43 -16.22
N GLN A 349 -109.92 -38.71 -15.53
CA GLN A 349 -109.21 -37.56 -16.14
C GLN A 349 -108.39 -37.95 -17.40
N ILE A 350 -107.95 -39.21 -17.49
CA ILE A 350 -107.30 -39.76 -18.68
C ILE A 350 -108.32 -40.17 -19.76
N GLN A 351 -109.42 -40.86 -19.41
CA GLN A 351 -110.41 -41.29 -20.42
C GLN A 351 -111.22 -40.11 -20.97
N THR A 352 -111.50 -39.08 -20.18
CA THR A 352 -112.04 -37.78 -20.62
C THR A 352 -111.19 -37.17 -21.74
N ILE A 353 -109.86 -37.06 -21.55
CA ILE A 353 -108.94 -36.54 -22.58
C ILE A 353 -108.80 -37.50 -23.76
N TYR A 354 -108.95 -38.82 -23.55
CA TYR A 354 -109.03 -39.77 -24.65
C TYR A 354 -110.27 -39.52 -25.51
N PHE A 355 -111.43 -39.30 -24.88
CA PHE A 355 -112.69 -39.06 -25.58
C PHE A 355 -112.60 -37.77 -26.41
N GLU A 356 -112.10 -36.67 -25.85
CA GLU A 356 -111.89 -35.41 -26.60
C GLU A 356 -110.97 -35.58 -27.82
N ARG A 357 -109.95 -36.46 -27.73
CA ARG A 357 -109.02 -36.72 -28.83
C ARG A 357 -109.53 -37.70 -29.90
N ASN A 358 -110.45 -38.61 -29.54
CA ASN A 358 -110.83 -39.75 -30.39
C ASN A 358 -112.34 -39.83 -30.71
N ASN A 359 -113.17 -39.01 -30.05
CA ASN A 359 -114.65 -39.03 -30.10
C ASN A 359 -115.25 -40.44 -29.89
N TRP A 360 -114.65 -41.21 -28.97
CA TRP A 360 -115.05 -42.57 -28.63
C TRP A 360 -114.58 -42.94 -27.21
N HIS A 361 -115.33 -43.85 -26.56
CA HIS A 361 -115.02 -44.39 -25.23
C HIS A 361 -113.66 -45.10 -25.19
N MET A 362 -112.89 -44.97 -24.10
CA MET A 362 -111.60 -45.68 -24.01
C MET A 362 -111.80 -47.16 -23.65
N GLY A 363 -112.62 -47.46 -22.63
CA GLY A 363 -112.89 -48.83 -22.18
C GLY A 363 -111.66 -49.62 -21.66
N LYS A 364 -110.58 -48.96 -21.23
CA LYS A 364 -109.31 -49.62 -20.83
C LYS A 364 -108.84 -49.35 -19.40
N LEU A 365 -109.20 -48.21 -18.82
CA LEU A 365 -108.97 -47.89 -17.41
C LEU A 365 -110.28 -48.03 -16.61
N ILE A 366 -111.41 -47.68 -17.24
CA ILE A 366 -112.76 -47.88 -16.72
C ILE A 366 -113.60 -48.48 -17.85
N GLY A 367 -114.30 -49.59 -17.57
CA GLY A 367 -115.20 -50.24 -18.52
C GLY A 367 -116.65 -49.74 -18.46
N ASN A 368 -117.14 -49.44 -17.25
CA ASN A 368 -118.47 -48.89 -17.02
C ASN A 368 -118.41 -47.36 -17.04
N GLU A 369 -118.44 -46.77 -18.23
CA GLU A 369 -118.19 -45.35 -18.48
C GLU A 369 -119.45 -44.66 -19.04
N ASN A 370 -119.79 -43.49 -18.50
CA ASN A 370 -120.72 -42.54 -19.12
C ASN A 370 -119.94 -41.29 -19.53
N VAL A 371 -120.16 -40.79 -20.76
CA VAL A 371 -119.61 -39.50 -21.23
C VAL A 371 -120.73 -38.57 -21.70
N ALA A 372 -120.58 -37.27 -21.47
CA ALA A 372 -121.44 -36.24 -22.02
C ALA A 372 -120.58 -35.02 -22.40
N ILE A 373 -120.60 -34.69 -23.69
CA ILE A 373 -119.94 -33.50 -24.24
C ILE A 373 -120.93 -32.34 -24.32
N SER A 374 -120.46 -31.10 -24.18
CA SER A 374 -121.24 -29.87 -24.37
C SER A 374 -122.31 -29.56 -23.30
N PHE A 375 -122.26 -30.22 -22.14
CA PHE A 375 -123.11 -29.93 -20.98
C PHE A 375 -122.27 -29.55 -19.75
N ASP A 376 -122.82 -28.70 -18.86
CA ASP A 376 -122.33 -28.61 -17.49
C ASP A 376 -122.61 -29.92 -16.72
N PRO A 377 -121.99 -30.14 -15.53
CA PRO A 377 -122.18 -31.37 -14.77
C PRO A 377 -123.62 -31.78 -14.47
N GLN A 378 -124.53 -30.83 -14.20
CA GLN A 378 -125.93 -31.15 -13.93
C GLN A 378 -126.67 -31.47 -15.24
N GLY A 379 -126.37 -30.75 -16.32
CA GLY A 379 -126.88 -31.01 -17.67
C GLY A 379 -126.47 -32.38 -18.20
N ALA A 380 -125.22 -32.79 -17.99
CA ALA A 380 -124.69 -34.10 -18.38
C ALA A 380 -125.48 -35.25 -17.74
N VAL A 381 -125.71 -35.16 -16.43
CA VAL A 381 -126.47 -36.17 -15.67
C VAL A 381 -127.95 -36.16 -16.03
N ASN A 382 -128.54 -34.99 -16.29
CA ASN A 382 -129.92 -34.88 -16.78
C ASN A 382 -130.08 -35.50 -18.17
N PHE A 383 -129.10 -35.32 -19.06
CA PHE A 383 -129.05 -35.96 -20.38
C PHE A 383 -128.97 -37.48 -20.25
N TRP A 384 -128.04 -38.00 -19.44
CA TRP A 384 -127.94 -39.44 -19.17
C TRP A 384 -129.24 -40.03 -18.61
N HIS A 385 -129.91 -39.35 -17.67
CA HIS A 385 -131.19 -39.80 -17.11
C HIS A 385 -132.34 -39.80 -18.14
N SER A 386 -132.28 -38.95 -19.19
CA SER A 386 -133.37 -38.82 -20.16
C SER A 386 -133.66 -40.11 -20.94
N GLU A 387 -132.70 -41.03 -21.04
CA GLU A 387 -132.87 -42.33 -21.67
C GLU A 387 -133.88 -43.24 -20.93
N LYS A 388 -134.28 -42.92 -19.69
CA LYS A 388 -135.27 -43.67 -18.89
C LYS A 388 -136.55 -44.00 -19.65
N GLU A 389 -137.05 -43.06 -20.45
CA GLU A 389 -138.24 -43.28 -21.29
C GLU A 389 -138.04 -44.34 -22.38
N LEU A 390 -136.83 -44.43 -22.94
CA LEU A 390 -136.49 -45.44 -23.95
C LEU A 390 -136.17 -46.78 -23.27
N TYR A 391 -135.55 -46.75 -22.09
CA TYR A 391 -135.36 -47.92 -21.24
C TYR A 391 -136.68 -48.60 -20.91
N GLN A 392 -137.70 -47.87 -20.44
CA GLN A 392 -139.01 -48.45 -20.12
C GLN A 392 -139.67 -49.12 -21.34
N LYS A 393 -139.50 -48.55 -22.54
CA LYS A 393 -140.03 -49.11 -23.80
C LYS A 393 -139.28 -50.39 -24.21
N ILE A 394 -137.97 -50.47 -23.98
CA ILE A 394 -137.13 -51.65 -24.25
C ILE A 394 -137.32 -52.74 -23.17
N ALA A 395 -137.48 -52.35 -21.91
CA ALA A 395 -137.73 -53.26 -20.79
C ALA A 395 -138.97 -54.13 -21.01
N ALA A 396 -140.05 -53.52 -21.50
CA ALA A 396 -141.28 -54.22 -21.88
C ALA A 396 -141.09 -55.21 -23.06
N GLN A 397 -140.12 -54.97 -23.95
CA GLN A 397 -139.83 -55.86 -25.09
C GLN A 397 -138.94 -57.06 -24.69
N TYR A 398 -137.99 -56.84 -23.78
CA TYR A 398 -136.97 -57.85 -23.41
C TYR A 398 -137.27 -58.57 -22.08
N GLY A 399 -138.24 -58.11 -21.30
CA GLY A 399 -138.57 -58.65 -19.98
C GLY A 399 -137.62 -58.18 -18.88
N LEU A 400 -137.21 -56.92 -18.92
CA LEU A 400 -136.29 -56.31 -17.94
C LEU A 400 -137.05 -55.64 -16.78
N PRO A 401 -136.45 -55.51 -15.59
CA PRO A 401 -137.07 -54.80 -14.47
C PRO A 401 -137.18 -53.30 -14.74
N THR A 402 -138.36 -52.72 -14.52
CA THR A 402 -138.56 -51.25 -14.52
C THR A 402 -138.49 -50.63 -13.11
N ASP A 403 -138.33 -51.46 -12.09
CA ASP A 403 -137.96 -51.05 -10.73
C ASP A 403 -136.47 -50.71 -10.70
N GLU A 404 -136.15 -49.46 -10.39
CA GLU A 404 -134.78 -48.93 -10.37
C GLU A 404 -133.90 -49.60 -9.32
N THR A 405 -134.48 -50.16 -8.24
CA THR A 405 -133.74 -50.96 -7.26
C THR A 405 -133.28 -52.30 -7.83
N GLN A 406 -133.84 -52.74 -8.96
CA GLN A 406 -133.58 -54.05 -9.60
C GLN A 406 -132.77 -53.93 -10.91
N ILE A 407 -132.38 -52.72 -11.33
CA ILE A 407 -131.53 -52.51 -12.51
C ILE A 407 -130.12 -53.05 -12.23
N ASP A 408 -129.70 -54.05 -13.00
CA ASP A 408 -128.33 -54.58 -13.07
C ASP A 408 -127.81 -54.31 -14.48
N ALA A 409 -126.85 -53.38 -14.60
CA ALA A 409 -126.45 -52.88 -15.91
C ALA A 409 -125.80 -53.95 -16.81
N ASN A 410 -125.04 -54.86 -16.20
CA ASN A 410 -124.36 -55.94 -16.92
C ASN A 410 -125.35 -57.03 -17.38
N ALA A 411 -126.29 -57.42 -16.51
CA ALA A 411 -127.36 -58.34 -16.87
C ALA A 411 -128.23 -57.80 -18.01
N ILE A 412 -128.51 -56.49 -18.00
CA ILE A 412 -129.22 -55.80 -19.09
C ILE A 412 -128.39 -55.82 -20.38
N TYR A 413 -127.11 -55.42 -20.34
CA TYR A 413 -126.21 -55.47 -21.50
C TYR A 413 -126.18 -56.85 -22.16
N MET A 414 -125.95 -57.91 -21.37
CA MET A 414 -125.92 -59.29 -21.84
C MET A 414 -127.27 -59.78 -22.39
N ARG A 415 -128.39 -59.16 -22.00
CA ARG A 415 -129.75 -59.54 -22.41
C ARG A 415 -130.25 -58.83 -23.67
N VAL A 416 -129.77 -57.61 -23.95
CA VAL A 416 -130.20 -56.78 -25.09
C VAL A 416 -129.14 -56.61 -26.19
N GLY A 417 -127.85 -56.81 -25.87
CA GLY A 417 -126.73 -56.62 -26.79
C GLY A 417 -126.32 -55.15 -26.97
N ALA A 418 -125.08 -54.95 -27.46
CA ALA A 418 -124.43 -53.64 -27.52
C ALA A 418 -125.24 -52.55 -28.26
N ASP A 419 -125.79 -52.86 -29.45
CA ASP A 419 -126.52 -51.89 -30.29
C ASP A 419 -127.84 -51.38 -29.67
N VAL A 420 -128.40 -52.13 -28.72
CA VAL A 420 -129.57 -51.73 -27.95
C VAL A 420 -129.13 -51.02 -26.67
N PHE A 421 -128.12 -51.55 -25.97
CA PHE A 421 -127.57 -50.96 -24.76
C PHE A 421 -127.03 -49.54 -25.01
N ALA A 422 -126.38 -49.28 -26.14
CA ALA A 422 -125.83 -47.97 -26.52
C ALA A 422 -126.88 -46.83 -26.67
N LYS A 423 -128.17 -47.11 -26.43
CA LYS A 423 -129.29 -46.14 -26.47
C LYS A 423 -129.97 -45.93 -25.10
N ILE A 424 -129.55 -46.70 -24.09
CA ILE A 424 -130.12 -46.74 -22.72
C ILE A 424 -129.05 -46.89 -21.63
N GLY A 425 -127.79 -47.07 -22.03
CA GLY A 425 -126.68 -47.43 -21.18
C GLY A 425 -126.26 -46.32 -20.24
N HIS A 426 -126.52 -45.05 -20.57
CA HIS A 426 -126.19 -43.97 -19.66
C HIS A 426 -127.12 -43.97 -18.44
N TYR A 427 -128.43 -44.09 -18.67
CA TYR A 427 -129.40 -44.24 -17.60
C TYR A 427 -129.20 -45.55 -16.83
N VAL A 428 -129.01 -46.66 -17.54
CA VAL A 428 -128.88 -48.01 -16.93
C VAL A 428 -127.61 -48.13 -16.08
N GLN A 429 -126.47 -47.59 -16.50
CA GLN A 429 -125.25 -47.55 -15.67
C GLN A 429 -125.42 -46.61 -14.47
N MET A 430 -126.05 -45.44 -14.67
CA MET A 430 -126.29 -44.48 -13.57
C MET A 430 -127.18 -45.04 -12.46
N MET A 431 -128.15 -45.88 -12.82
CA MET A 431 -129.08 -46.54 -11.90
C MET A 431 -128.69 -47.98 -11.55
N ASP A 432 -127.47 -48.42 -11.88
CA ASP A 432 -127.01 -49.77 -11.58
C ASP A 432 -127.00 -50.06 -10.07
N ASN A 433 -127.72 -51.10 -9.64
CA ASN A 433 -127.80 -51.50 -8.24
C ASN A 433 -126.53 -52.22 -7.73
N LYS A 434 -125.57 -52.55 -8.62
CA LYS A 434 -124.25 -53.07 -8.24
C LYS A 434 -123.22 -51.97 -7.99
N ALA A 435 -123.36 -50.80 -8.59
CA ALA A 435 -122.47 -49.67 -8.33
C ALA A 435 -122.58 -49.19 -6.87
N ASN A 436 -121.44 -49.07 -6.19
CA ASN A 436 -121.32 -48.53 -4.83
C ASN A 436 -120.28 -47.41 -4.70
N ALA A 437 -119.37 -47.27 -5.67
CA ALA A 437 -118.44 -46.16 -5.78
C ALA A 437 -118.42 -45.55 -7.19
N ILE A 438 -117.89 -44.33 -7.30
CA ILE A 438 -117.85 -43.55 -8.52
C ILE A 438 -116.51 -42.79 -8.65
N SER A 439 -115.97 -42.78 -9.87
CA SER A 439 -114.95 -41.81 -10.28
C SER A 439 -115.60 -40.75 -11.17
N ALA A 440 -115.09 -39.52 -11.14
CA ALA A 440 -115.63 -38.42 -11.93
C ALA A 440 -114.52 -37.50 -12.44
N ALA A 441 -114.69 -37.01 -13.68
CA ALA A 441 -113.87 -35.96 -14.27
C ALA A 441 -114.76 -34.97 -15.04
N TYR A 442 -114.32 -33.72 -15.06
CA TYR A 442 -114.94 -32.66 -15.85
C TYR A 442 -113.83 -31.83 -16.49
N ASP A 443 -113.71 -31.92 -17.82
CA ASP A 443 -112.86 -31.02 -18.60
C ASP A 443 -113.66 -29.75 -18.92
N LYS A 444 -113.02 -28.58 -18.74
CA LYS A 444 -113.60 -27.26 -18.98
C LYS A 444 -113.05 -26.60 -20.25
N HIS A 445 -112.17 -27.26 -21.00
CA HIS A 445 -111.86 -26.87 -22.36
C HIS A 445 -113.14 -26.90 -23.22
N PRO A 446 -113.39 -25.90 -24.09
CA PRO A 446 -114.36 -26.01 -25.15
C PRO A 446 -113.99 -27.21 -26.05
N ASN A 447 -114.87 -28.19 -26.14
CA ASN A 447 -114.69 -29.35 -27.02
C ASN A 447 -114.76 -28.93 -28.50
N GLN A 448 -114.59 -29.91 -29.40
CA GLN A 448 -114.58 -29.68 -30.86
C GLN A 448 -115.85 -28.99 -31.44
N TRP A 449 -116.94 -28.91 -30.68
CA TRP A 449 -118.18 -28.21 -31.07
C TRP A 449 -118.27 -26.76 -30.55
N VAL A 450 -117.21 -26.26 -29.90
CA VAL A 450 -117.03 -24.85 -29.47
C VAL A 450 -118.10 -24.38 -28.48
N THR A 451 -118.61 -25.27 -27.64
CA THR A 451 -119.54 -24.94 -26.55
C THR A 451 -118.82 -24.36 -25.33
N PRO A 452 -119.47 -23.49 -24.52
CA PRO A 452 -118.88 -22.96 -23.28
C PRO A 452 -118.78 -24.01 -22.16
N HIS A 453 -119.37 -25.18 -22.38
CA HIS A 453 -119.22 -26.38 -21.58
C HIS A 453 -118.29 -27.36 -22.30
N GLY A 454 -117.39 -27.99 -21.54
CA GLY A 454 -116.50 -29.02 -22.05
C GLY A 454 -117.13 -30.40 -21.98
N THR A 455 -116.50 -31.32 -21.24
CA THR A 455 -116.85 -32.75 -21.28
C THR A 455 -116.83 -33.37 -19.89
N SER A 456 -117.93 -34.04 -19.57
CA SER A 456 -118.18 -34.74 -18.31
C SER A 456 -118.02 -36.24 -18.50
N GLU A 457 -117.32 -36.91 -17.59
CA GLU A 457 -117.21 -38.38 -17.56
C GLU A 457 -117.34 -38.89 -16.13
N VAL A 458 -118.00 -40.04 -15.99
CA VAL A 458 -118.03 -40.81 -14.74
C VAL A 458 -117.82 -42.30 -14.98
N GLY A 459 -117.14 -42.92 -14.02
CA GLY A 459 -116.94 -44.37 -13.95
C GLY A 459 -117.74 -45.00 -12.82
N PHE A 460 -118.52 -46.05 -13.11
CA PHE A 460 -119.36 -46.75 -12.12
C PHE A 460 -118.69 -48.02 -11.61
N HIS A 461 -118.37 -48.05 -10.30
CA HIS A 461 -117.55 -49.09 -9.69
C HIS A 461 -118.33 -49.93 -8.68
N HIS A 462 -118.18 -51.25 -8.75
CA HIS A 462 -118.56 -52.19 -7.69
C HIS A 462 -117.31 -52.60 -6.92
N ILE A 463 -117.10 -51.98 -5.76
CA ILE A 463 -116.00 -52.26 -4.85
C ILE A 463 -116.39 -53.40 -3.91
N SER A 464 -115.73 -54.55 -4.03
CA SER A 464 -116.03 -55.75 -3.22
C SER A 464 -115.59 -55.64 -1.76
N ASN A 465 -114.61 -54.79 -1.45
CA ASN A 465 -114.17 -54.48 -0.09
C ASN A 465 -114.64 -53.09 0.38
N PHE A 466 -115.87 -52.71 0.03
CA PHE A 466 -116.46 -51.38 0.26
C PHE A 466 -116.22 -50.86 1.69
N ASP A 467 -116.67 -51.59 2.71
CA ASP A 467 -116.56 -51.15 4.10
C ASP A 467 -115.10 -50.97 4.55
N GLN A 468 -114.17 -51.78 4.05
CA GLN A 468 -112.73 -51.60 4.34
C GLN A 468 -112.22 -50.27 3.77
N ARG A 469 -112.63 -49.93 2.54
CA ARG A 469 -112.21 -48.69 1.88
C ARG A 469 -112.89 -47.44 2.44
N VAL A 470 -114.10 -47.56 2.98
CA VAL A 470 -114.73 -46.49 3.76
C VAL A 470 -113.99 -46.29 5.09
N ASN A 471 -113.73 -47.37 5.84
CA ASN A 471 -113.10 -47.29 7.16
C ASN A 471 -111.63 -46.82 7.11
N ASN A 472 -110.88 -47.11 6.04
CA ASN A 472 -109.52 -46.58 5.86
C ASN A 472 -109.47 -45.21 5.16
N GLY A 473 -110.62 -44.63 4.79
CA GLY A 473 -110.71 -43.32 4.14
C GLY A 473 -110.28 -43.28 2.67
N THR A 474 -110.18 -44.42 1.99
CA THR A 474 -109.90 -44.48 0.53
C THR A 474 -111.15 -44.44 -0.35
N LEU A 475 -112.35 -44.50 0.22
CA LEU A 475 -113.62 -44.06 -0.38
C LEU A 475 -114.21 -42.94 0.47
N LEU A 476 -114.73 -41.89 -0.17
CA LEU A 476 -115.15 -40.65 0.49
C LEU A 476 -116.59 -40.29 0.16
N THR A 477 -117.30 -39.70 1.13
CA THR A 477 -118.52 -38.95 0.82
C THR A 477 -118.14 -37.71 0.00
N VAL A 478 -119.06 -37.18 -0.81
CA VAL A 478 -118.77 -35.99 -1.63
C VAL A 478 -118.32 -34.81 -0.77
N ALA A 479 -118.92 -34.63 0.42
CA ALA A 479 -118.52 -33.58 1.36
C ALA A 479 -117.10 -33.79 1.93
N ALA A 480 -116.71 -35.03 2.25
CA ALA A 480 -115.36 -35.34 2.71
C ALA A 480 -114.33 -35.14 1.59
N MET A 481 -114.67 -35.49 0.34
CA MET A 481 -113.81 -35.24 -0.82
C MET A 481 -113.69 -33.74 -1.14
N GLU A 482 -114.78 -32.97 -1.03
CA GLU A 482 -114.76 -31.52 -1.21
C GLU A 482 -113.87 -30.83 -0.15
N GLN A 483 -113.95 -31.27 1.11
CA GLN A 483 -113.03 -30.82 2.17
C GLN A 483 -111.57 -31.23 1.88
N LEU A 484 -111.33 -32.47 1.45
CA LEU A 484 -110.00 -32.98 1.15
C LEU A 484 -109.35 -32.24 -0.03
N LEU A 485 -110.09 -31.88 -1.08
CA LEU A 485 -109.58 -31.06 -2.19
C LEU A 485 -109.25 -29.63 -1.74
N ARG A 486 -110.10 -29.02 -0.90
CA ARG A 486 -109.90 -27.65 -0.40
C ARG A 486 -108.74 -27.53 0.59
N ALA A 487 -108.42 -28.61 1.33
CA ALA A 487 -107.26 -28.68 2.22
C ALA A 487 -105.98 -29.22 1.53
N GLY A 488 -106.14 -30.12 0.56
CA GLY A 488 -105.07 -31.00 0.05
C GLY A 488 -104.03 -30.34 -0.86
N GLY A 489 -104.20 -29.08 -1.24
CA GLY A 489 -103.11 -28.29 -1.84
C GLY A 489 -102.14 -27.68 -0.81
N GLY A 490 -102.39 -27.88 0.49
CA GLY A 490 -101.54 -27.36 1.57
C GLY A 490 -100.14 -27.96 1.56
N ARG A 491 -99.16 -27.21 1.03
CA ARG A 491 -97.73 -27.58 1.03
C ARG A 491 -97.25 -27.89 2.45
N SER A 492 -96.48 -28.96 2.62
CA SER A 492 -95.77 -29.25 3.87
C SER A 492 -94.93 -28.05 4.31
N ALA A 493 -94.99 -27.67 5.59
CA ALA A 493 -94.37 -26.45 6.13
C ALA A 493 -92.86 -26.31 5.88
N GLY A 494 -92.15 -27.42 5.62
CA GLY A 494 -90.73 -27.41 5.24
C GLY A 494 -90.41 -26.87 3.82
N SER A 495 -91.41 -26.51 3.01
CA SER A 495 -91.22 -26.14 1.60
C SER A 495 -91.36 -24.63 1.29
N ASN A 496 -91.46 -23.74 2.30
CA ASN A 496 -91.48 -22.30 2.03
C ASN A 496 -90.06 -21.76 1.81
N ALA A 497 -89.77 -21.30 0.59
CA ALA A 497 -88.48 -20.72 0.21
C ALA A 497 -88.01 -19.59 1.15
N ASN A 498 -88.93 -18.79 1.70
CA ASN A 498 -88.61 -17.71 2.64
C ASN A 498 -88.07 -18.25 3.98
N VAL A 499 -88.61 -19.36 4.49
CA VAL A 499 -88.13 -20.01 5.73
C VAL A 499 -86.72 -20.58 5.50
N THR A 500 -86.49 -21.21 4.34
CA THR A 500 -85.16 -21.73 3.96
C THR A 500 -84.15 -20.60 3.81
N ALA A 501 -84.53 -19.47 3.19
CA ALA A 501 -83.67 -18.30 3.05
C ALA A 501 -83.25 -17.72 4.42
N LEU A 502 -84.21 -17.54 5.35
CA LEU A 502 -83.93 -17.07 6.71
C LEU A 502 -83.01 -18.03 7.49
N LYS A 503 -83.21 -19.34 7.37
CA LYS A 503 -82.34 -20.34 8.01
C LYS A 503 -80.92 -20.34 7.44
N ASN A 504 -80.77 -20.13 6.13
CA ASN A 504 -79.45 -20.00 5.49
C ASN A 504 -78.72 -18.72 5.92
N GLN A 505 -79.42 -17.57 5.95
CA GLN A 505 -78.86 -16.31 6.46
C GLN A 505 -78.44 -16.41 7.93
N LEU A 506 -79.21 -17.11 8.76
CA LEU A 506 -78.86 -17.37 10.16
C LEU A 506 -77.59 -18.22 10.29
N ALA A 507 -77.40 -19.22 9.42
CA ALA A 507 -76.18 -20.03 9.38
C ALA A 507 -74.95 -19.20 8.93
N GLU A 508 -75.10 -18.34 7.93
CA GLU A 508 -74.06 -17.43 7.46
C GLU A 508 -73.62 -16.44 8.54
N LEU A 509 -74.57 -15.79 9.23
CA LEU A 509 -74.28 -14.89 10.35
C LEU A 509 -73.59 -15.63 11.51
N LYS A 510 -73.97 -16.88 11.80
CA LYS A 510 -73.30 -17.71 12.82
C LYS A 510 -71.88 -18.09 12.43
N ALA A 511 -71.59 -18.31 11.15
CA ALA A 511 -70.23 -18.49 10.65
C ALA A 511 -69.41 -17.18 10.75
N GLN A 512 -70.01 -16.04 10.37
CA GLN A 512 -69.39 -14.71 10.49
C GLN A 512 -69.01 -14.39 11.94
N LYS A 513 -69.90 -14.68 12.90
CA LYS A 513 -69.68 -14.52 14.34
C LYS A 513 -68.39 -15.22 14.81
N VAL A 514 -68.22 -16.49 14.45
CA VAL A 514 -67.02 -17.28 14.81
C VAL A 514 -65.75 -16.67 14.19
N GLY A 515 -65.84 -16.17 12.95
CA GLY A 515 -64.74 -15.45 12.30
C GLY A 515 -64.35 -14.15 13.03
N GLN A 516 -65.34 -13.35 13.45
CA GLN A 516 -65.12 -12.13 14.23
C GLN A 516 -64.52 -12.42 15.61
N GLU A 517 -65.01 -13.46 16.31
CA GLU A 517 -64.48 -13.89 17.61
C GLU A 517 -63.01 -14.36 17.50
N SER A 518 -62.67 -15.11 16.45
CA SER A 518 -61.28 -15.49 16.14
C SER A 518 -60.40 -14.27 15.84
N ALA A 519 -60.89 -13.31 15.04
CA ALA A 519 -60.16 -12.08 14.72
C ALA A 519 -59.89 -11.21 15.97
N ILE A 520 -60.84 -11.11 16.89
CA ILE A 520 -60.66 -10.42 18.19
C ILE A 520 -59.57 -11.12 19.01
N ASN A 521 -59.55 -12.46 19.06
CA ASN A 521 -58.53 -13.21 19.79
C ASN A 521 -57.12 -13.01 19.20
N ILE A 522 -56.99 -12.98 17.88
CA ILE A 522 -55.72 -12.68 17.18
C ILE A 522 -55.25 -11.25 17.51
N LEU A 523 -56.15 -10.26 17.47
CA LEU A 523 -55.82 -8.87 17.82
C LEU A 523 -55.43 -8.72 19.31
N ASN A 524 -56.08 -9.44 20.22
CA ASN A 524 -55.70 -9.47 21.64
C ASN A 524 -54.28 -10.05 21.84
N ALA A 525 -53.92 -11.10 21.11
CA ALA A 525 -52.56 -11.67 21.14
C ALA A 525 -51.52 -10.67 20.59
N GLN A 526 -51.81 -10.02 19.46
CA GLN A 526 -50.97 -8.96 18.89
C GLN A 526 -50.77 -7.78 19.87
N LEU A 527 -51.79 -7.42 20.66
CA LEU A 527 -51.65 -6.40 21.70
C LEU A 527 -50.72 -6.84 22.83
N ALA A 528 -50.79 -8.09 23.28
CA ALA A 528 -49.90 -8.64 24.30
C ALA A 528 -48.45 -8.71 23.82
N ASP A 529 -48.22 -9.10 22.56
CA ASP A 529 -46.88 -9.08 21.95
C ASP A 529 -46.36 -7.64 21.79
N ALA A 530 -47.20 -6.68 21.41
CA ALA A 530 -46.83 -5.26 21.34
C ALA A 530 -46.50 -4.65 22.73
N GLN A 531 -47.18 -5.11 23.79
CA GLN A 531 -46.85 -4.75 25.18
C GLN A 531 -45.51 -5.35 25.62
N LYS A 532 -45.26 -6.61 25.30
CA LYS A 532 -43.99 -7.29 25.58
C LYS A 532 -42.81 -6.67 24.83
N ALA A 533 -43.01 -6.29 23.56
CA ALA A 533 -42.02 -5.56 22.77
C ALA A 533 -41.72 -4.17 23.35
N ALA A 534 -42.73 -3.44 23.80
CA ALA A 534 -42.55 -2.15 24.47
C ALA A 534 -41.73 -2.27 25.76
N ALA A 535 -42.01 -3.28 26.60
CA ALA A 535 -41.24 -3.55 27.81
C ALA A 535 -39.75 -3.84 27.50
N ALA A 536 -39.47 -4.61 26.45
CA ALA A 536 -38.11 -4.88 25.99
C ALA A 536 -37.40 -3.61 25.46
N GLN A 537 -38.11 -2.72 24.77
CA GLN A 537 -37.57 -1.44 24.32
C GLN A 537 -37.26 -0.49 25.49
N ILE A 538 -38.11 -0.44 26.52
CA ILE A 538 -37.85 0.34 27.74
C ILE A 538 -36.61 -0.18 28.46
N ALA A 539 -36.48 -1.50 28.64
CA ALA A 539 -35.28 -2.10 29.23
C ALA A 539 -34.01 -1.82 28.40
N ALA A 540 -34.11 -1.74 27.06
CA ALA A 540 -33.00 -1.35 26.20
C ALA A 540 -32.60 0.12 26.37
N VAL A 541 -33.56 1.03 26.60
CA VAL A 541 -33.27 2.44 26.97
C VAL A 541 -32.53 2.51 28.31
N GLU A 542 -32.97 1.76 29.31
CA GLU A 542 -32.30 1.73 30.63
C GLU A 542 -30.87 1.18 30.53
N ALA A 543 -30.65 0.09 29.78
CA ALA A 543 -29.32 -0.45 29.53
C ALA A 543 -28.42 0.54 28.75
N ALA A 544 -28.96 1.27 27.77
CA ALA A 544 -28.22 2.31 27.05
C ALA A 544 -27.86 3.50 27.95
N ARG A 545 -28.75 3.91 28.87
CA ARG A 545 -28.44 4.94 29.88
C ARG A 545 -27.31 4.49 30.83
N GLN A 546 -27.28 3.21 31.23
CA GLN A 546 -26.17 2.65 32.01
C GLN A 546 -24.85 2.62 31.23
N LYS A 547 -24.86 2.30 29.92
CA LYS A 547 -23.68 2.43 29.04
C LYS A 547 -23.16 3.88 29.00
N VAL A 548 -24.05 4.86 28.82
CA VAL A 548 -23.67 6.28 28.80
C VAL A 548 -23.02 6.68 30.12
N ALA A 549 -23.64 6.41 31.27
CA ALA A 549 -23.08 6.74 32.58
C ALA A 549 -21.71 6.08 32.82
N THR A 550 -21.52 4.84 32.35
CA THR A 550 -20.23 4.13 32.43
C THR A 550 -19.17 4.80 31.55
N ALA A 551 -19.53 5.22 30.34
CA ALA A 551 -18.62 5.93 29.44
C ALA A 551 -18.26 7.34 29.93
N GLU A 552 -19.19 8.06 30.57
CA GLU A 552 -18.91 9.36 31.20
C GLU A 552 -17.94 9.25 32.38
N ASN A 553 -18.07 8.19 33.20
CA ASN A 553 -17.10 7.88 34.27
C ASN A 553 -15.70 7.55 33.70
N ASN A 554 -15.62 6.68 32.69
CA ASN A 554 -14.35 6.35 32.03
C ASN A 554 -13.69 7.57 31.36
N LEU A 555 -14.49 8.50 30.82
CA LEU A 555 -14.01 9.77 30.28
C LEU A 555 -13.49 10.72 31.40
N ALA A 556 -14.10 10.71 32.58
CA ALA A 556 -13.59 11.46 33.73
C ALA A 556 -12.25 10.89 34.24
N LEU A 557 -12.15 9.56 34.38
CA LEU A 557 -10.92 8.88 34.79
C LEU A 557 -9.76 9.08 33.81
N THR A 558 -10.02 9.02 32.50
CA THR A 558 -8.99 9.28 31.47
C THR A 558 -8.56 10.74 31.44
N LYS A 559 -9.47 11.71 31.63
CA LYS A 559 -9.11 13.13 31.85
C LYS A 559 -8.21 13.32 33.07
N GLN A 560 -8.51 12.65 34.18
CA GLN A 560 -7.67 12.69 35.39
C GLN A 560 -6.28 12.08 35.13
N ASN A 561 -6.19 10.94 34.42
CA ASN A 561 -4.92 10.33 34.04
C ASN A 561 -4.06 11.28 33.17
N VAL A 562 -4.67 11.96 32.19
CA VAL A 562 -3.97 12.97 31.36
C VAL A 562 -3.40 14.10 32.20
N ALA A 563 -4.15 14.62 33.19
CA ALA A 563 -3.66 15.65 34.09
C ALA A 563 -2.47 15.15 34.94
N LEU A 564 -2.58 13.97 35.55
CA LEU A 564 -1.51 13.36 36.36
C LEU A 564 -0.22 13.08 35.55
N LYS A 565 -0.36 12.70 34.28
CA LYS A 565 0.78 12.54 33.37
C LYS A 565 1.38 13.87 32.91
N GLN A 566 0.57 14.89 32.68
CA GLN A 566 1.08 16.23 32.37
C GLN A 566 1.90 16.77 33.54
N GLU A 567 1.39 16.70 34.78
CA GLU A 567 2.17 17.08 35.96
C GLU A 567 3.48 16.27 36.13
N ALA A 568 3.49 14.99 35.74
CA ALA A 568 4.69 14.16 35.80
C ALA A 568 5.77 14.66 34.81
N LEU A 569 5.35 14.97 33.57
CA LEU A 569 6.20 15.60 32.55
C LEU A 569 6.71 16.98 33.00
N ASP A 570 5.85 17.80 33.60
CA ASP A 570 6.20 19.14 34.09
C ASP A 570 7.23 19.05 35.24
N ARG A 571 7.03 18.11 36.18
CA ARG A 571 8.00 17.80 37.26
C ARG A 571 9.32 17.25 36.72
N ALA A 572 9.29 16.38 35.71
CA ALA A 572 10.50 15.86 35.06
C ALA A 572 11.28 16.99 34.37
N THR A 573 10.58 17.88 33.66
CA THR A 573 11.14 19.06 33.00
C THR A 573 11.80 20.01 34.02
N ALA A 574 11.12 20.33 35.11
CA ALA A 574 11.68 21.16 36.18
C ALA A 574 12.92 20.52 36.85
N LYS A 575 12.90 19.21 37.08
CA LYS A 575 14.03 18.46 37.64
C LYS A 575 15.24 18.44 36.70
N ILE A 576 15.02 18.28 35.40
CA ILE A 576 16.09 18.35 34.39
C ILE A 576 16.66 19.77 34.32
N ALA A 577 15.80 20.81 34.29
CA ALA A 577 16.24 22.20 34.29
C ALA A 577 17.12 22.55 35.51
N ALA A 578 16.72 22.14 36.72
CA ALA A 578 17.52 22.33 37.93
C ALA A 578 18.85 21.57 37.88
N ASN A 579 18.86 20.34 37.35
CA ASN A 579 20.06 19.50 37.25
C ASN A 579 21.02 19.90 36.12
N LEU A 580 20.63 20.80 35.19
CA LEU A 580 21.51 21.25 34.10
C LEU A 580 22.56 22.28 34.54
N ALA A 581 22.31 23.04 35.60
CA ALA A 581 23.24 24.07 36.06
C ALA A 581 24.63 23.54 36.43
N PRO A 582 24.79 22.42 37.19
CA PRO A 582 26.10 21.81 37.43
C PRO A 582 26.87 21.45 36.15
N TYR A 583 26.21 20.90 35.11
CA TYR A 583 26.88 20.57 33.85
C TYR A 583 27.29 21.83 33.06
N GLN A 584 26.50 22.90 33.12
CA GLN A 584 26.87 24.20 32.54
C GLN A 584 28.08 24.81 33.27
N THR A 585 28.12 24.73 34.60
CA THR A 585 29.29 25.15 35.41
C THR A 585 30.52 24.30 35.10
N ASN A 586 30.39 22.97 35.01
CA ASN A 586 31.50 22.07 34.67
C ASN A 586 32.08 22.38 33.28
N LEU A 587 31.24 22.59 32.28
CA LEU A 587 31.66 22.98 30.94
C LEU A 587 32.39 24.33 30.94
N SER A 588 31.85 25.34 31.63
CA SER A 588 32.49 26.65 31.77
C SER A 588 33.85 26.56 32.46
N ASN A 589 33.97 25.76 33.52
CA ASN A 589 35.23 25.50 34.22
C ASN A 589 36.25 24.79 33.31
N ALA A 590 35.84 23.76 32.55
CA ALA A 590 36.72 23.06 31.62
C ALA A 590 37.22 23.98 30.49
N GLN A 591 36.34 24.84 29.95
CA GLN A 591 36.69 25.84 28.94
C GLN A 591 37.67 26.90 29.50
N ALA A 592 37.50 27.35 30.75
CA ALA A 592 38.42 28.27 31.42
C ALA A 592 39.81 27.64 31.66
N VAL A 593 39.86 26.36 32.08
CA VAL A 593 41.11 25.60 32.23
C VAL A 593 41.81 25.38 30.89
N LEU A 594 41.06 25.16 29.81
CA LEU A 594 41.61 25.08 28.45
C LEU A 594 42.15 26.43 27.95
N ALA A 595 41.49 27.54 28.27
CA ALA A 595 41.96 28.89 27.93
C ALA A 595 43.27 29.21 28.63
N ALA A 596 43.32 29.10 29.97
CA ALA A 596 44.53 29.32 30.75
C ALA A 596 45.70 28.40 30.34
N ALA A 597 45.40 27.16 29.91
CA ALA A 597 46.40 26.25 29.37
C ALA A 597 46.98 26.71 28.02
N LYS A 598 46.19 27.37 27.16
CA LYS A 598 46.63 27.97 25.89
C LYS A 598 47.46 29.24 26.13
N ASP A 599 47.00 30.11 27.03
CA ASP A 599 47.74 31.33 27.40
C ASP A 599 49.13 30.98 27.95
N LYS A 600 49.21 29.95 28.80
CA LYS A 600 50.48 29.47 29.34
C LYS A 600 51.41 28.84 28.29
N LEU A 601 50.88 28.30 27.18
CA LEU A 601 51.70 27.85 26.07
C LEU A 601 52.39 29.03 25.35
N ALA A 602 51.67 30.13 25.14
CA ALA A 602 52.22 31.33 24.50
C ALA A 602 53.35 31.97 25.31
N GLU A 603 53.22 32.01 26.65
CA GLU A 603 54.32 32.40 27.53
C GLU A 603 55.55 31.48 27.36
N LEU A 604 55.35 30.15 27.37
CA LEU A 604 56.43 29.18 27.28
C LEU A 604 57.11 29.17 25.91
N GLN A 605 56.37 29.39 24.82
CA GLN A 605 56.92 29.58 23.47
C GLN A 605 57.78 30.86 23.40
N SER A 606 57.33 31.95 24.04
CA SER A 606 58.12 33.19 24.12
C SER A 606 59.44 32.98 24.89
N ALA A 607 59.40 32.22 25.99
CA ALA A 607 60.58 31.83 26.75
C ALA A 607 61.50 30.84 25.99
N GLN A 608 60.93 29.97 25.15
CA GLN A 608 61.65 29.04 24.29
C GLN A 608 62.50 29.77 23.24
N GLU A 609 61.91 30.73 22.51
CA GLU A 609 62.66 31.49 21.51
C GLU A 609 63.74 32.38 22.15
N ALA A 610 63.45 33.01 23.30
CA ALA A 610 64.47 33.74 24.06
C ALA A 610 65.63 32.84 24.53
N ALA A 611 65.36 31.59 24.91
CA ALA A 611 66.39 30.62 25.29
C ALA A 611 67.22 30.13 24.08
N LYS A 612 66.60 29.94 22.90
CA LYS A 612 67.31 29.62 21.65
C LYS A 612 68.22 30.77 21.21
N ALA A 613 67.73 32.00 21.20
CA ALA A 613 68.53 33.18 20.87
C ALA A 613 69.74 33.32 21.82
N SER A 614 69.54 33.08 23.12
CA SER A 614 70.62 33.06 24.11
C SER A 614 71.70 32.00 23.81
N LEU A 615 71.31 30.84 23.26
CA LEU A 615 72.23 29.78 22.85
C LEU A 615 73.04 30.17 21.60
N THR A 616 72.39 30.76 20.58
CA THR A 616 73.08 31.25 19.38
C THR A 616 74.18 32.25 19.75
N THR A 617 73.85 33.28 20.55
CA THR A 617 74.83 34.29 20.98
C THR A 617 75.96 33.68 21.81
N ALA A 618 75.67 32.72 22.70
CA ALA A 618 76.73 32.02 23.44
C ALA A 618 77.67 31.21 22.52
N GLN A 619 77.15 30.61 21.45
CA GLN A 619 77.95 29.88 20.46
C GLN A 619 78.81 30.82 19.62
N GLU A 620 78.28 31.98 19.22
CA GLU A 620 79.02 33.03 18.50
C GLU A 620 80.16 33.59 19.37
N ASP A 621 79.88 33.92 20.64
CA ASP A 621 80.86 34.33 21.65
C ASP A 621 81.99 33.29 21.84
N PHE A 622 81.64 32.00 21.89
CA PHE A 622 82.60 30.92 22.06
C PHE A 622 83.51 30.72 20.83
N LEU A 623 82.98 30.94 19.62
CA LEU A 623 83.78 30.94 18.39
C LEU A 623 84.71 32.17 18.34
N ALA A 624 84.24 33.34 18.78
CA ALA A 624 85.06 34.55 18.88
C ALA A 624 86.22 34.36 19.88
N ALA A 625 85.95 33.84 21.08
CA ALA A 625 86.98 33.58 22.10
C ALA A 625 88.05 32.58 21.60
N GLN A 626 87.65 31.52 20.89
CA GLN A 626 88.61 30.57 20.29
C GLN A 626 89.52 31.24 19.26
N LYS A 627 88.99 32.17 18.44
CA LYS A 627 89.79 32.94 17.48
C LYS A 627 90.80 33.85 18.19
N THR A 628 90.40 34.50 19.29
CA THR A 628 91.30 35.31 20.13
C THR A 628 92.41 34.46 20.75
N LEU A 629 92.08 33.29 21.30
CA LEU A 629 93.06 32.35 21.86
C LEU A 629 94.09 31.87 20.83
N ALA A 630 93.65 31.56 19.61
CA ALA A 630 94.55 31.18 18.52
C ALA A 630 95.54 32.30 18.14
N ALA A 631 95.06 33.55 18.07
CA ALA A 631 95.92 34.71 17.80
C ALA A 631 96.92 34.97 18.93
N ALA A 632 96.48 34.90 20.20
CA ALA A 632 97.35 35.11 21.35
C ALA A 632 98.43 34.03 21.47
N LYS A 633 98.08 32.74 21.23
CA LYS A 633 99.08 31.65 21.21
C LYS A 633 100.10 31.79 20.09
N LYS A 634 99.70 32.29 18.90
CA LYS A 634 100.68 32.62 17.84
C LYS A 634 101.66 33.71 18.29
N LYS A 635 101.18 34.81 18.87
CA LYS A 635 102.02 35.91 19.36
C LYS A 635 103.08 35.46 20.37
N VAL A 636 102.76 34.52 21.27
CA VAL A 636 103.74 33.92 22.20
C VAL A 636 104.84 33.18 21.45
N ILE A 637 104.48 32.34 20.47
CA ILE A 637 105.44 31.56 19.67
C ILE A 637 106.36 32.49 18.86
N ASP A 638 105.80 33.54 18.25
CA ASP A 638 106.56 34.47 17.43
C ASP A 638 107.61 35.25 18.27
N LEU A 639 107.25 35.68 19.50
CA LEU A 639 108.17 36.39 20.40
C LEU A 639 109.21 35.47 21.07
N GLN A 640 108.82 34.27 21.53
CA GLN A 640 109.75 33.34 22.20
C GLN A 640 110.92 32.90 21.30
N ASN A 641 110.70 32.83 19.98
CA ASN A 641 111.70 32.38 19.01
C ASN A 641 112.47 33.52 18.32
N ALA A 642 112.22 34.79 18.68
CA ALA A 642 112.85 35.95 18.03
C ALA A 642 114.39 35.88 17.90
N PRO A 643 115.17 35.44 18.93
CA PRO A 643 116.63 35.28 18.81
C PRO A 643 117.07 34.26 17.75
N GLN A 644 116.23 33.28 17.46
CA GLN A 644 116.49 32.26 16.44
C GLN A 644 116.05 32.77 15.06
N LEU A 645 114.93 33.50 14.98
CA LEU A 645 114.45 34.14 13.75
C LEU A 645 115.42 35.23 13.26
N LEU A 646 116.02 36.02 14.15
CA LEU A 646 117.05 36.99 13.79
C LEU A 646 118.35 36.29 13.36
N ALA A 647 118.81 35.27 14.09
CA ALA A 647 120.03 34.53 13.72
C ALA A 647 119.90 33.80 12.38
N GLU A 648 118.71 33.30 12.04
CA GLU A 648 118.44 32.70 10.73
C GLU A 648 118.45 33.77 9.62
N ALA A 649 117.79 34.91 9.82
CA ALA A 649 117.80 36.02 8.86
C ALA A 649 119.22 36.60 8.64
N GLU A 650 120.01 36.75 9.71
CA GLU A 650 121.41 37.20 9.61
C GLU A 650 122.30 36.16 8.90
N ARG A 651 122.00 34.86 9.03
CA ARG A 651 122.66 33.79 8.26
C ARG A 651 122.28 33.86 6.78
N GLU A 652 121.01 34.00 6.46
CA GLU A 652 120.53 34.15 5.07
C GLU A 652 121.13 35.40 4.38
N LEU A 653 121.30 36.51 5.13
CA LEU A 653 121.97 37.70 4.64
C LEU A 653 123.47 37.46 4.35
N ALA A 654 124.19 36.80 5.25
CA ALA A 654 125.60 36.47 5.06
C ALA A 654 125.81 35.49 3.89
N GLU A 655 124.91 34.51 3.70
CA GLU A 655 124.95 33.57 2.59
C GLU A 655 124.64 34.27 1.25
N ALA A 656 123.67 35.18 1.20
CA ALA A 656 123.38 35.99 0.02
C ALA A 656 124.53 36.95 -0.35
N GLN A 657 125.23 37.51 0.64
CA GLN A 657 126.39 38.39 0.41
C GLN A 657 127.61 37.61 -0.11
N LEU A 658 127.86 36.40 0.41
CA LEU A 658 128.91 35.52 -0.11
C LEU A 658 128.64 35.04 -1.53
N ASP A 659 127.40 34.71 -1.88
CA ASP A 659 127.05 34.37 -3.28
C ASP A 659 127.25 35.58 -4.20
N TYR A 660 126.81 36.78 -3.81
CA TYR A 660 127.05 37.99 -4.60
C TYR A 660 128.55 38.27 -4.83
N GLU A 661 129.39 38.18 -3.80
CA GLU A 661 130.85 38.34 -3.96
C GLU A 661 131.44 37.27 -4.90
N ALA A 662 131.00 36.02 -4.80
CA ALA A 662 131.44 34.94 -5.68
C ALA A 662 131.01 35.15 -7.14
N LYS A 663 129.75 35.55 -7.39
CA LYS A 663 129.24 35.86 -8.73
C LYS A 663 129.92 37.08 -9.35
N GLN A 664 130.19 38.12 -8.55
CA GLN A 664 130.94 39.30 -9.01
C GLN A 664 132.38 38.94 -9.38
N ALA A 665 133.06 38.10 -8.60
CA ALA A 665 134.42 37.64 -8.93
C ALA A 665 134.48 36.80 -10.22
N ILE A 666 133.46 35.96 -10.47
CA ILE A 666 133.33 35.21 -11.72
C ILE A 666 133.11 36.17 -12.90
N LEU A 667 132.22 37.15 -12.78
CA LEU A 667 132.00 38.17 -13.82
C LEU A 667 133.30 38.90 -14.18
N ASP A 668 134.07 39.32 -13.19
CA ASP A 668 135.34 40.03 -13.40
C ASP A 668 136.39 39.12 -14.09
N GLN A 669 136.48 37.84 -13.71
CA GLN A 669 137.37 36.85 -14.33
C GLN A 669 137.00 36.55 -15.79
N GLU A 670 135.72 36.29 -16.08
CA GLU A 670 135.27 35.97 -17.43
C GLU A 670 135.38 37.19 -18.35
N THR A 671 135.22 38.41 -17.81
CA THR A 671 135.46 39.68 -18.53
C THR A 671 136.95 39.87 -18.86
N ALA A 672 137.86 39.51 -17.96
CA ALA A 672 139.30 39.53 -18.24
C ALA A 672 139.69 38.49 -19.30
N THR A 673 139.09 37.29 -19.24
CA THR A 673 139.30 36.21 -20.21
C THR A 673 138.77 36.60 -21.61
N LEU A 674 137.64 37.30 -21.66
CA LEU A 674 137.09 37.88 -22.89
C LEU A 674 138.08 38.83 -23.57
N ALA A 675 138.68 39.75 -22.82
CA ALA A 675 139.65 40.71 -23.38
C ALA A 675 140.89 40.02 -23.99
N VAL A 676 141.39 38.95 -23.37
CA VAL A 676 142.53 38.16 -23.88
C VAL A 676 142.17 37.40 -25.16
N LEU A 677 140.97 36.81 -25.23
CA LEU A 677 140.48 36.18 -26.46
C LEU A 677 140.26 37.21 -27.58
N GLU A 678 139.86 38.43 -27.24
CA GLU A 678 139.65 39.52 -28.19
C GLU A 678 140.98 39.99 -28.81
N GLU A 679 142.05 40.12 -28.00
CA GLU A 679 143.41 40.38 -28.50
C GLU A 679 143.96 39.21 -29.35
N SER A 680 143.75 37.96 -28.91
CA SER A 680 144.21 36.77 -29.64
C SER A 680 143.52 36.60 -31.01
N TYR A 681 142.20 36.82 -31.08
CA TYR A 681 141.44 36.84 -32.33
C TYR A 681 141.96 37.92 -33.28
N ASN A 682 142.13 39.15 -32.80
CA ASN A 682 142.63 40.27 -33.62
C ASN A 682 144.05 39.99 -34.17
N SER A 683 144.91 39.32 -33.40
CA SER A 683 146.26 38.92 -33.83
C SER A 683 146.23 37.83 -34.92
N LEU A 684 145.38 36.80 -34.76
CA LEU A 684 145.20 35.73 -35.75
C LEU A 684 144.57 36.24 -37.06
N GLN A 685 143.58 37.13 -36.95
CA GLN A 685 142.96 37.84 -38.07
C GLN A 685 144.00 38.61 -38.91
N ALA A 686 144.88 39.38 -38.25
CA ALA A 686 145.95 40.12 -38.92
C ALA A 686 147.02 39.22 -39.56
N ASN A 687 147.30 38.05 -38.96
CA ASN A 687 148.22 37.07 -39.54
C ASN A 687 147.65 36.42 -40.81
N TYR A 688 146.36 36.05 -40.81
CA TYR A 688 145.64 35.58 -41.99
C TYR A 688 145.69 36.61 -43.14
N GLU A 689 145.36 37.87 -42.86
CA GLU A 689 145.40 38.96 -43.85
C GLU A 689 146.83 39.18 -44.40
N THR A 690 147.85 39.02 -43.55
CA THR A 690 149.26 39.12 -43.96
C THR A 690 149.69 37.98 -44.88
N LEU A 691 149.37 36.72 -44.56
CA LEU A 691 149.69 35.56 -45.38
C LEU A 691 148.95 35.57 -46.73
N LEU A 692 147.68 35.98 -46.73
CA LEU A 692 146.87 36.21 -47.93
C LEU A 692 147.54 37.23 -48.86
N ASN A 693 148.10 38.31 -48.31
CA ASN A 693 148.81 39.33 -49.09
C ASN A 693 150.14 38.80 -49.68
N ILE A 694 150.92 38.03 -48.90
CA ILE A 694 152.18 37.42 -49.37
C ILE A 694 151.94 36.43 -50.53
N LEU A 695 150.91 35.59 -50.43
CA LEU A 695 150.55 34.64 -51.50
C LEU A 695 150.20 35.37 -52.82
N ASN A 696 149.45 36.47 -52.73
CA ASN A 696 149.11 37.30 -53.88
C ASN A 696 150.35 37.96 -54.53
N GLN A 697 151.34 38.39 -53.74
CA GLN A 697 152.60 38.93 -54.26
C GLN A 697 153.49 37.87 -54.92
N ALA A 698 153.54 36.64 -54.37
CA ALA A 698 154.29 35.54 -54.98
C ALA A 698 153.74 35.17 -56.38
N SER A 699 152.41 35.21 -56.53
CA SER A 699 151.72 34.95 -57.81
C SER A 699 152.11 35.95 -58.91
N LEU A 700 152.30 37.23 -58.54
CA LEU A 700 152.74 38.29 -59.46
C LEU A 700 154.18 38.13 -59.97
N LEU A 701 155.07 37.51 -59.19
CA LEU A 701 156.46 37.27 -59.60
C LEU A 701 156.56 36.14 -60.65
N TYR A 702 155.81 35.06 -60.48
CA TYR A 702 155.84 33.93 -61.43
C TYR A 702 155.21 34.28 -62.79
N GLY A 703 154.35 35.30 -62.85
CA GLY A 703 153.76 35.81 -64.09
C GLY A 703 154.75 36.53 -65.04
N ASN A 704 155.91 37.01 -64.55
CA ASN A 704 156.86 37.79 -65.36
C ASN A 704 157.88 36.96 -66.15
N ALA A 705 157.89 35.63 -65.99
CA ALA A 705 158.87 34.74 -66.64
C ALA A 705 158.39 34.12 -67.96
N LEU A 706 157.10 34.28 -68.33
CA LEU A 706 156.51 33.74 -69.55
C LEU A 706 155.63 34.80 -70.23
N ASN A 707 155.69 34.83 -71.57
CA ASN A 707 155.02 35.78 -72.45
C ASN A 707 155.43 37.26 -72.34
N SER A 708 156.50 37.57 -73.07
CA SER A 708 156.55 38.80 -73.86
C SER A 708 155.42 38.85 -74.91
N ASN A 709 154.16 39.13 -74.52
CA ASN A 709 153.06 39.59 -75.40
C ASN A 709 151.73 39.94 -74.65
N TYR A 710 151.06 41.03 -75.07
CA TYR A 710 149.60 41.33 -74.91
C TYR A 710 148.93 41.72 -73.55
N ARG A 711 149.10 42.99 -73.13
CA ARG A 711 148.07 44.08 -72.98
C ARG A 711 146.68 43.88 -72.26
N SER A 712 146.47 44.57 -71.10
CA SER A 712 145.25 45.33 -70.62
C SER A 712 144.02 44.68 -69.90
N GLY A 713 143.51 45.26 -68.76
CA GLY A 713 142.08 45.15 -68.28
C GLY A 713 141.73 45.47 -66.78
N GLU A 714 140.48 45.88 -66.45
CA GLU A 714 139.96 46.64 -65.26
C GLU A 714 139.16 45.92 -64.09
N ASP A 715 138.90 46.62 -62.95
CA ASP A 715 137.63 46.84 -62.14
C ASP A 715 136.89 45.91 -61.06
N LYS A 716 136.50 46.54 -59.90
CA LYS A 716 135.16 46.66 -59.15
C LYS A 716 134.46 45.71 -58.06
N GLN A 717 133.98 46.33 -56.93
CA GLN A 717 132.57 46.44 -56.31
C GLN A 717 131.85 45.59 -55.14
N THR A 718 131.11 46.32 -54.22
CA THR A 718 129.73 46.11 -53.56
C THR A 718 129.40 45.07 -52.42
N LEU A 719 128.33 45.09 -51.53
CA LEU A 719 127.38 46.08 -50.85
C LEU A 719 126.39 45.46 -49.75
N THR A 720 125.63 46.30 -48.96
CA THR A 720 124.27 46.10 -48.25
C THR A 720 124.10 45.16 -46.99
N ALA A 721 123.04 45.11 -46.11
CA ALA A 721 121.87 45.93 -45.58
C ALA A 721 120.99 45.11 -44.52
N VAL A 722 119.88 45.46 -43.75
CA VAL A 722 119.18 46.64 -43.07
C VAL A 722 117.90 46.18 -42.24
N LYS A 723 117.38 46.97 -41.23
CA LYS A 723 116.00 46.99 -40.53
C LYS A 723 115.64 46.01 -39.36
N GLY A 724 114.60 46.18 -38.49
CA GLY A 724 113.87 47.38 -37.94
C GLY A 724 112.28 47.39 -37.78
N GLY A 725 111.69 47.45 -36.54
CA GLY A 725 110.24 47.75 -36.17
C GLY A 725 109.77 47.14 -34.79
N ALA A 726 108.57 47.30 -34.15
CA ALA A 726 107.39 48.25 -34.11
C ALA A 726 106.38 47.94 -32.91
N ALA A 727 105.30 48.71 -32.59
CA ALA A 727 104.27 48.47 -31.51
C ALA A 727 102.82 49.01 -31.76
N GLY A 728 101.74 48.47 -31.14
CA GLY A 728 100.32 48.98 -31.21
C GLY A 728 99.16 48.07 -30.69
N PRO A 729 97.86 48.52 -30.62
CA PRO A 729 96.73 47.79 -29.97
C PRO A 729 95.45 47.50 -30.83
N GLY A 730 94.53 46.63 -30.37
CA GLY A 730 93.07 46.75 -30.62
C GLY A 730 92.18 45.51 -30.92
N ALA A 731 91.06 45.39 -30.17
CA ALA A 731 89.70 44.91 -30.54
C ALA A 731 89.33 43.43 -30.88
N GLU A 732 88.00 43.19 -30.82
CA GLU A 732 87.13 42.13 -31.42
C GLU A 732 87.02 40.68 -30.85
N ASP A 733 85.91 40.46 -30.12
CA ASP A 733 84.73 39.62 -30.49
C ASP A 733 84.60 38.10 -30.17
N GLU A 734 83.32 37.70 -30.02
CA GLU A 734 82.64 36.39 -30.06
C GLU A 734 83.40 35.05 -29.76
N SER A 735 83.00 34.34 -28.69
CA SER A 735 81.87 33.36 -28.76
C SER A 735 81.94 32.14 -27.79
N LYS A 736 80.75 31.59 -27.46
CA LYS A 736 80.45 30.16 -27.14
C LYS A 736 80.98 29.60 -25.76
N LYS A 737 80.42 28.53 -25.17
CA LYS A 737 79.31 27.62 -25.55
C LYS A 737 78.66 26.90 -24.32
N ASP A 738 77.43 26.38 -24.52
CA ASP A 738 76.73 25.21 -23.91
C ASP A 738 76.81 24.93 -22.38
N SER A 739 75.78 24.43 -21.69
CA SER A 739 74.64 23.59 -22.12
C SER A 739 73.39 23.84 -21.23
N ASP A 740 72.13 23.77 -21.68
CA ASP A 740 71.36 22.69 -22.36
C ASP A 740 71.20 21.42 -21.50
N ALA A 741 70.05 20.73 -21.39
CA ALA A 741 68.63 21.00 -21.71
C ALA A 741 67.77 20.03 -20.82
N LYS A 742 66.45 19.82 -20.87
CA LYS A 742 65.36 20.04 -21.86
C LYS A 742 64.02 19.97 -21.08
N THR A 743 62.94 20.74 -21.32
CA THR A 743 61.95 20.71 -22.45
C THR A 743 61.47 19.30 -22.87
N ALA A 744 60.21 19.05 -23.23
CA ALA A 744 59.05 19.90 -23.54
C ALA A 744 57.76 19.19 -23.00
N GLU A 745 56.62 19.81 -22.66
CA GLU A 745 55.84 20.92 -23.27
C GLU A 745 55.14 20.56 -24.59
N VAL A 746 53.80 20.62 -24.62
CA VAL A 746 52.98 20.79 -25.83
C VAL A 746 51.81 21.74 -25.54
N HIS A 747 51.84 22.89 -26.19
CA HIS A 747 50.81 23.95 -26.28
C HIS A 747 49.59 23.54 -27.14
N ALA A 748 48.44 24.24 -27.22
CA ALA A 748 47.81 25.34 -26.46
C ALA A 748 46.41 25.69 -27.05
N ASN A 749 45.82 26.81 -26.60
CA ASN A 749 44.96 27.74 -27.38
C ASN A 749 43.49 27.35 -27.71
N THR A 750 42.48 28.24 -27.68
CA THR A 750 42.27 29.61 -27.10
C THR A 750 40.74 29.89 -27.01
N ARG A 751 40.34 30.91 -26.22
CA ARG A 751 39.21 31.85 -26.47
C ARG A 751 37.82 31.60 -25.82
N GLU A 752 37.54 32.31 -24.71
CA GLU A 752 36.64 33.50 -24.64
C GLU A 752 35.44 33.62 -25.64
N VAL A 753 34.23 34.12 -25.30
CA VAL A 753 33.72 35.00 -24.21
C VAL A 753 32.19 34.80 -23.97
N LYS A 754 31.65 35.15 -22.78
CA LYS A 754 30.21 35.42 -22.42
C LYS A 754 29.21 34.22 -22.51
N GLY A 755 28.12 34.15 -21.74
CA GLY A 755 27.62 35.02 -20.64
C GLY A 755 26.11 34.81 -20.37
N ALA A 756 25.57 35.48 -19.35
CA ALA A 756 24.14 35.64 -19.00
C ALA A 756 23.35 34.46 -18.37
N THR A 757 23.06 34.66 -17.09
CA THR A 757 22.00 34.09 -16.23
C THR A 757 20.60 33.95 -16.84
N THR A 758 19.85 32.92 -16.41
CA THR A 758 18.61 33.06 -15.59
C THR A 758 18.14 31.67 -15.11
N GLY A 759 17.21 31.62 -14.15
CA GLY A 759 16.68 30.36 -13.60
C GLY A 759 15.19 30.44 -13.27
N ALA A 760 14.58 29.29 -12.98
CA ALA A 760 13.20 29.15 -12.51
C ALA A 760 13.07 27.91 -11.59
N VAL A 761 11.94 27.76 -10.91
CA VAL A 761 11.74 26.87 -9.75
C VAL A 761 10.40 26.12 -9.89
N GLN A 762 10.31 24.90 -9.29
CA GLN A 762 9.09 24.10 -9.09
C GLN A 762 8.43 23.49 -10.36
N ALA A 763 7.68 22.37 -10.31
CA ALA A 763 7.44 21.39 -9.23
C ALA A 763 6.87 20.05 -9.78
N ALA A 764 6.84 19.05 -8.89
CA ALA A 764 5.84 17.97 -8.77
C ALA A 764 5.68 16.89 -9.86
N GLY A 765 5.97 15.64 -9.46
CA GLY A 765 4.94 14.59 -9.42
C GLY A 765 4.81 13.64 -10.62
N GLY A 766 5.22 12.39 -10.44
CA GLY A 766 4.92 11.28 -11.35
C GLY A 766 5.39 9.94 -10.77
N SER A 767 4.45 9.07 -10.41
CA SER A 767 4.71 7.85 -9.64
C SER A 767 4.67 6.57 -10.49
N ALA A 768 5.66 5.68 -10.34
CA ALA A 768 5.50 4.23 -10.48
C ALA A 768 6.73 3.50 -9.93
N PHE A 769 6.54 2.45 -9.12
CA PHE A 769 6.91 1.06 -9.43
C PHE A 769 6.38 0.10 -8.34
N THR A 770 6.40 -1.20 -8.59
CA THR A 770 5.52 -2.21 -7.96
C THR A 770 6.24 -3.23 -7.07
N ASP A 771 5.49 -3.87 -6.17
CA ASP A 771 5.88 -5.02 -5.34
C ASP A 771 6.48 -6.22 -6.10
N PHE A 772 7.34 -7.01 -5.41
CA PHE A 772 7.02 -8.44 -5.22
C PHE A 772 7.65 -9.06 -3.95
N VAL A 773 6.80 -9.27 -2.94
CA VAL A 773 6.70 -10.39 -1.98
C VAL A 773 7.86 -11.39 -1.80
N VAL A 774 8.25 -11.62 -0.53
CA VAL A 774 8.68 -12.93 -0.01
C VAL A 774 8.04 -13.16 1.37
N ASN A 775 7.60 -14.39 1.68
CA ASN A 775 7.02 -14.79 2.98
C ASN A 775 7.91 -15.87 3.65
N PRO A 776 8.13 -15.87 4.99
CA PRO A 776 9.20 -16.64 5.63
C PRO A 776 8.75 -17.98 6.23
N ALA A 777 9.71 -18.81 6.66
CA ALA A 777 9.47 -20.01 7.47
C ALA A 777 10.64 -20.35 8.41
N ALA A 778 10.31 -20.83 9.62
CA ALA A 778 11.18 -21.54 10.58
C ALA A 778 12.37 -20.76 11.22
N GLN A 779 12.80 -21.03 12.46
CA GLN A 779 12.20 -21.80 13.56
C GLN A 779 12.77 -21.32 14.92
N LEU A 780 12.12 -21.69 16.04
CA LEU A 780 12.54 -21.36 17.40
C LEU A 780 12.91 -22.62 18.21
N ALA A 781 14.04 -22.56 18.91
CA ALA A 781 14.50 -23.47 19.96
C ALA A 781 15.57 -22.69 20.78
N SER A 782 15.83 -22.90 22.08
CA SER A 782 15.20 -23.69 23.17
C SER A 782 15.81 -23.16 24.50
N VAL A 783 15.19 -23.25 25.69
CA VAL A 783 15.33 -24.32 26.72
C VAL A 783 14.63 -23.81 28.03
N ALA A 784 14.31 -24.72 28.95
CA ALA A 784 13.72 -24.59 30.30
C ALA A 784 14.53 -23.70 31.32
N THR A 785 14.20 -23.53 32.63
CA THR A 785 13.50 -24.41 33.61
C THR A 785 13.06 -23.66 34.90
N THR A 786 12.13 -24.25 35.70
CA THR A 786 11.87 -24.07 37.18
C THR A 786 11.56 -22.67 37.76
N ALA A 787 10.37 -22.38 38.32
CA ALA A 787 9.86 -22.66 39.70
C ALA A 787 10.20 -21.53 40.73
N ASP A 788 9.43 -21.16 41.76
CA ASP A 788 8.21 -21.71 42.43
C ASP A 788 7.40 -20.59 43.18
N LYS A 789 6.14 -20.87 43.61
CA LYS A 789 5.28 -20.16 44.62
C LYS A 789 4.74 -18.71 44.40
N ALA A 790 3.44 -18.65 44.04
CA ALA A 790 2.27 -18.04 44.73
C ALA A 790 2.32 -16.62 45.40
N PRO A 791 1.17 -15.90 45.59
CA PRO A 791 -0.23 -16.30 45.38
C PRO A 791 -1.04 -15.42 44.38
N THR A 792 -2.33 -15.73 44.23
CA THR A 792 -3.24 -15.21 43.19
C THR A 792 -4.05 -13.97 43.56
N VAL A 793 -4.27 -13.07 42.59
CA VAL A 793 -5.40 -12.13 42.52
C VAL A 793 -6.04 -12.27 41.12
N PRO A 794 -7.37 -12.38 40.98
CA PRO A 794 -8.00 -12.78 39.71
C PRO A 794 -8.07 -11.64 38.68
N ALA A 795 -7.22 -11.69 37.65
CA ALA A 795 -7.35 -10.85 36.47
C ALA A 795 -8.37 -11.47 35.49
N ILE A 796 -9.61 -10.96 35.48
CA ILE A 796 -10.61 -11.33 34.47
C ILE A 796 -10.31 -10.56 33.18
N LEU A 797 -9.62 -11.21 32.24
CA LEU A 797 -9.60 -10.79 30.84
C LEU A 797 -10.78 -11.45 30.11
N PRO A 798 -11.58 -10.71 29.31
CA PRO A 798 -12.72 -11.26 28.60
C PRO A 798 -12.25 -12.11 27.41
N ASN A 799 -12.44 -13.43 27.48
CA ASN A 799 -12.23 -14.33 26.36
C ASN A 799 -13.57 -14.87 25.83
N THR A 800 -14.15 -14.17 24.86
CA THR A 800 -15.31 -14.63 24.08
C THR A 800 -15.16 -14.27 22.61
N GLY A 801 -14.07 -14.71 21.97
CA GLY A 801 -14.02 -14.81 20.51
C GLY A 801 -14.86 -15.99 20.05
N SER A 802 -16.14 -15.78 19.74
CA SER A 802 -17.05 -16.85 19.34
C SER A 802 -16.84 -17.26 17.88
N GLU A 803 -16.48 -18.53 17.64
CA GLU A 803 -16.41 -19.11 16.30
C GLU A 803 -17.84 -19.24 15.70
N ALA A 804 -18.23 -18.27 14.87
CA ALA A 804 -19.56 -18.25 14.24
C ALA A 804 -19.58 -17.78 12.76
N GLU A 805 -18.43 -17.53 12.13
CA GLU A 805 -18.34 -16.99 10.76
C GLU A 805 -17.41 -17.80 9.82
N ARG A 806 -17.56 -19.13 9.77
CA ARG A 806 -16.83 -20.00 8.81
C ARG A 806 -17.65 -21.13 8.18
N LEU A 807 -18.85 -20.83 7.66
CA LEU A 807 -19.45 -21.63 6.58
C LEU A 807 -20.48 -20.81 5.78
N ALA A 808 -20.56 -21.06 4.46
CA ALA A 808 -21.49 -20.48 3.46
C ALA A 808 -21.00 -19.31 2.56
N ILE A 809 -19.97 -19.57 1.73
CA ILE A 809 -19.83 -18.90 0.42
C ILE A 809 -19.64 -19.97 -0.67
N PHE A 810 -20.73 -20.33 -1.35
CA PHE A 810 -20.78 -20.69 -2.79
C PHE A 810 -22.26 -20.92 -3.17
N GLY A 811 -22.82 -20.05 -4.02
CA GLY A 811 -24.26 -20.09 -4.31
C GLY A 811 -24.79 -18.89 -5.09
N MET A 812 -24.13 -18.50 -6.19
CA MET A 812 -24.69 -17.50 -7.10
C MET A 812 -25.82 -18.13 -7.93
N ALA A 813 -27.04 -17.64 -7.77
CA ALA A 813 -28.17 -17.89 -8.66
C ALA A 813 -28.99 -16.59 -8.85
N LEU A 814 -29.35 -16.31 -10.10
CA LEU A 814 -29.98 -15.06 -10.54
C LEU A 814 -31.45 -14.98 -10.10
N GLY A 815 -31.88 -13.81 -9.63
CA GLY A 815 -33.29 -13.49 -9.38
C GLY A 815 -33.53 -11.98 -9.50
N ALA A 816 -34.10 -11.54 -10.63
CA ALA A 816 -34.21 -10.13 -10.96
C ALA A 816 -35.44 -9.44 -10.31
N ALA A 817 -35.36 -8.11 -10.17
CA ALA A 817 -36.43 -7.30 -9.59
C ALA A 817 -37.65 -7.17 -10.51
N ALA A 818 -38.84 -7.08 -9.90
CA ALA A 818 -40.10 -6.77 -10.58
C ALA A 818 -40.76 -5.54 -9.93
N PHE A 819 -40.37 -4.34 -10.36
CA PHE A 819 -41.03 -3.09 -9.97
C PHE A 819 -42.11 -2.75 -11.02
N LEU A 820 -43.36 -2.58 -10.59
CA LEU A 820 -44.49 -2.36 -11.51
C LEU A 820 -44.46 -0.93 -12.10
N GLY A 821 -43.95 -0.80 -13.32
CA GLY A 821 -43.95 0.44 -14.11
C GLY A 821 -44.73 0.29 -15.41
N THR A 822 -45.93 0.88 -15.50
CA THR A 822 -46.81 0.75 -16.67
C THR A 822 -46.26 1.46 -17.91
N ASN A 823 -46.27 0.81 -19.08
CA ASN A 823 -46.26 1.54 -20.36
C ASN A 823 -47.01 0.82 -21.49
N LYS A 824 -47.64 1.58 -22.38
CA LYS A 824 -48.53 1.08 -23.45
C LYS A 824 -47.79 0.85 -24.77
N ARG A 825 -48.03 -0.28 -25.47
CA ARG A 825 -48.15 -0.33 -26.96
C ARG A 825 -48.61 -1.68 -27.55
N ARG A 826 -49.93 -1.77 -27.80
CA ARG A 826 -50.63 -2.16 -29.06
C ARG A 826 -50.12 -3.35 -29.92
N ARG A 827 -51.07 -4.25 -30.27
CA ARG A 827 -51.09 -5.27 -31.37
C ARG A 827 -50.23 -6.53 -31.12
N ARG A 828 -50.63 -7.75 -31.57
CA ARG A 828 -51.81 -8.18 -32.37
C ARG A 828 -52.16 -9.67 -32.11
N ASP A 829 -53.47 -9.98 -32.15
CA ASP A 829 -54.21 -11.17 -32.65
C ASP A 829 -53.84 -12.64 -32.23
N GLU A 830 -54.78 -13.56 -32.52
CA GLU A 830 -54.70 -15.05 -32.60
C GLU A 830 -54.90 -15.94 -31.32
N ASP A 831 -56.18 -16.09 -30.93
CA ASP A 831 -57.04 -17.32 -30.95
C ASP A 831 -56.73 -18.67 -30.23
N TYR A 832 -57.84 -19.37 -29.86
CA TYR A 832 -58.04 -20.77 -29.38
C TYR A 832 -57.20 -21.26 -28.16
N ASN A 833 -57.79 -21.54 -26.98
CA ASN A 833 -59.01 -22.32 -26.67
C ASN A 833 -59.61 -21.93 -25.31
#